data_AF-A0A7L4H6F5-F1
#
_entry.id   AF-A0A7L4H6F5-F1
#
_cell.length_a   1.000
_cell.length_b   1.000
_cell.length_c   1.000
_cell.angle_alpha   90.00
_cell.angle_beta   90.00
_cell.angle_gamma   90.00
#
_symmetry.space_group_name_H-M   'P 1'
#
loop_
_entity.id
_entity.type
_entity.pdbx_description
1 polymer ?
#
loop_
_entity_poly.entity_id
_entity_poly.type
_entity_poly.pdbx_seq_one_letter_code
_entity_poly.pdbx_strand_id
1 'polypeptide(L)'
;TADHLRTAGQLVDVAVGPEGDVAHAVVLASISSFFHRFLEGRSRELRQSPPPHVPLPPGATLWGWRAVLAFAYGGTVPHGREKEVEEAAQALGAPRVVAACALRLKSDAQEGGPEPLEEQWETLKAMEQLHSSGLGCDLQLRAGKEVIPVQRLALSCSCDFFRALFTCPMREATHDPAAPLATGLSPAELRLLLSFAFTGAVAGPWPAVLEAAETSLRYQAWGLLTLCLDVFTRGLTPETGLDVLAFAVTYGLAQVGRTAEDYILATFPSVVATPAFLDLPAHLLIRLLRSDSLNVLHELEALEAASRWLVANGDGQEDLAKEVLSSVRFALMSGRELKKVPSVTAGAADPKVLHELVVASLAPMAQLPCRVRSLQEVLVVCGGDKVTTNLAARKPSGQLWFAHRYLSAVGLVKQVEWRALGHFPDGPRFRHAIAVVGNILYVLGGKRYYGVHDTLASVYRYQPMDDAWERLASMTCGRSYFAAVALGDFIYALGGNSGELYCTDAVERYDLANDTWRKCQPLPMALCGHAACALDGALYVSGGCDEACQCQTSLLRYIPGAPATLLAPMNGQRAGHIMEVAGGQLYVAGGLCQQDGQTGYRDQLAFEVYSPKLDTWVLLSPLPHAHVVGGAAVLGGELLVLGGYSHETYRDTHLVHAYQPGTRRWITRGTLPHAYTDLQACVLTVPPALRGPNCLEDPSRSPNTPNNI
;
A
#
# COMPACT_ATOMS: atom_id res chain seq x y z
N THR A 1 19.73 -19.93 12.62
CA THR A 1 18.90 -20.39 13.76
C THR A 1 19.80 -20.98 14.84
N ALA A 2 19.31 -21.05 16.08
CA ALA A 2 20.05 -21.63 17.21
C ALA A 2 20.34 -23.14 17.03
N ASP A 3 19.42 -23.87 16.38
CA ASP A 3 19.60 -25.31 16.14
C ASP A 3 20.72 -25.60 15.12
N HIS A 4 20.88 -24.76 14.10
CA HIS A 4 22.00 -24.86 13.18
C HIS A 4 23.35 -24.61 13.88
N LEU A 5 23.40 -23.69 14.86
CA LEU A 5 24.61 -23.47 15.65
C LEU A 5 24.91 -24.70 16.54
N ARG A 6 23.86 -25.28 17.16
CA ARG A 6 23.98 -26.49 17.99
C ARG A 6 24.52 -27.68 17.20
N THR A 7 23.94 -27.98 16.04
CA THR A 7 24.34 -29.10 15.19
C THR A 7 25.75 -28.93 14.61
N ALA A 8 26.20 -27.68 14.42
CA ALA A 8 27.58 -27.36 14.07
C ALA A 8 28.55 -27.37 15.28
N GLY A 9 28.08 -27.66 16.50
CA GLY A 9 28.88 -27.63 17.72
C GLY A 9 29.37 -26.24 18.11
N GLN A 10 28.71 -25.18 17.63
CA GLN A 10 29.08 -23.80 17.87
C GLN A 10 28.30 -23.22 19.05
N LEU A 11 28.99 -22.51 19.95
CA LEU A 11 28.43 -21.85 21.14
C LEU A 11 27.74 -22.77 22.17
N VAL A 12 27.88 -24.09 22.01
CA VAL A 12 27.35 -25.07 22.97
C VAL A 12 28.12 -25.02 24.29
N ASP A 13 27.39 -25.10 25.41
CA ASP A 13 27.91 -24.91 26.76
C ASP A 13 27.47 -25.99 27.74
N VAL A 14 26.75 -27.02 27.26
CA VAL A 14 26.38 -28.23 28.01
C VAL A 14 26.31 -29.45 27.08
N ALA A 15 26.73 -30.61 27.59
CA ALA A 15 26.50 -31.92 26.98
C ALA A 15 25.59 -32.75 27.89
N VAL A 16 24.55 -33.38 27.35
CA VAL A 16 23.50 -34.03 28.15
C VAL A 16 23.34 -35.51 27.77
N GLY A 17 23.21 -36.35 28.81
CA GLY A 17 22.87 -37.76 28.65
C GLY A 17 24.03 -38.65 28.21
N PRO A 18 23.80 -39.98 28.08
CA PRO A 18 24.86 -40.96 27.92
C PRO A 18 25.64 -40.84 26.60
N GLU A 19 25.02 -40.26 25.57
CA GLU A 19 25.63 -40.03 24.25
C GLU A 19 26.27 -38.64 24.13
N GLY A 20 26.15 -37.78 25.16
CA GLY A 20 26.74 -36.44 25.16
C GLY A 20 26.12 -35.48 24.16
N ASP A 21 24.78 -35.47 24.02
CA ASP A 21 24.08 -34.57 23.12
C ASP A 21 24.37 -33.11 23.51
N VAL A 22 25.01 -32.35 22.62
CA VAL A 22 25.39 -30.95 22.87
C VAL A 22 24.20 -30.01 22.71
N ALA A 23 24.11 -29.01 23.59
CA ALA A 23 23.05 -28.02 23.60
C ALA A 23 23.53 -26.67 24.16
N HIS A 24 22.69 -25.66 23.98
CA HIS A 24 22.78 -24.38 24.68
C HIS A 24 21.93 -24.43 25.95
N ALA A 25 22.54 -24.27 27.13
CA ALA A 25 21.89 -24.34 28.42
C ALA A 25 20.79 -23.28 28.57
N VAL A 26 20.94 -22.11 27.96
CA VAL A 26 19.93 -21.04 27.93
C VAL A 26 18.65 -21.48 27.21
N VAL A 27 18.77 -22.22 26.09
CA VAL A 27 17.61 -22.74 25.35
C VAL A 27 16.93 -23.88 26.11
N LEU A 28 17.67 -24.65 26.89
CA LEU A 28 17.08 -25.69 27.73
C LEU A 28 16.40 -25.10 28.97
N ALA A 29 17.03 -24.10 29.61
CA ALA A 29 16.49 -23.43 30.79
C ALA A 29 15.20 -22.65 30.51
N SER A 30 14.99 -22.18 29.29
CA SER A 30 13.75 -21.49 28.90
C SER A 30 12.52 -22.41 28.88
N ILE A 31 12.72 -23.74 28.84
CA ILE A 31 11.64 -24.73 28.88
C ILE A 31 11.70 -25.68 30.07
N SER A 32 12.81 -25.73 30.83
CA SER A 32 13.07 -26.73 31.88
C SER A 32 13.61 -26.09 33.17
N SER A 33 12.91 -26.35 34.27
CA SER A 33 13.35 -25.94 35.61
C SER A 33 14.62 -26.67 36.09
N PHE A 34 14.89 -27.87 35.59
CA PHE A 34 16.14 -28.59 35.85
C PHE A 34 17.34 -27.81 35.30
N PHE A 35 17.26 -27.37 34.04
CA PHE A 35 18.33 -26.59 33.40
C PHE A 35 18.39 -25.14 33.90
N HIS A 36 17.26 -24.58 34.40
CA HIS A 36 17.26 -23.31 35.11
C HIS A 36 18.14 -23.34 36.36
N ARG A 37 17.97 -24.36 37.23
CA ARG A 37 18.82 -24.56 38.42
C ARG A 37 20.29 -24.82 38.05
N PHE A 38 20.52 -25.54 36.95
CA PHE A 38 21.86 -25.75 36.42
C PHE A 38 22.55 -24.42 36.06
N LEU A 39 21.84 -23.47 35.45
CA LEU A 39 22.37 -22.13 35.16
C LEU A 39 22.63 -21.30 36.43
N GLU A 40 21.73 -21.34 37.41
CA GLU A 40 21.90 -20.64 38.69
C GLU A 40 23.19 -21.08 39.40
N GLY A 41 23.49 -22.38 39.40
CA GLY A 41 24.70 -22.93 39.99
C GLY A 41 25.99 -22.53 39.27
N ARG A 42 25.91 -22.09 38.00
CA ARG A 42 27.05 -21.76 37.14
C ARG A 42 27.39 -20.27 37.03
N SER A 43 26.65 -19.39 37.70
CA SER A 43 26.71 -17.92 37.56
C SER A 43 28.11 -17.27 37.75
N ARG A 44 29.18 -18.03 38.03
CA ARG A 44 30.56 -17.53 38.21
C ARG A 44 31.65 -18.25 37.41
N GLU A 45 31.37 -19.34 36.69
CA GLU A 45 32.40 -20.11 35.97
C GLU A 45 32.25 -19.96 34.44
N LEU A 46 32.98 -19.00 33.89
CA LEU A 46 33.05 -18.74 32.45
C LEU A 46 34.09 -19.67 31.78
N ARG A 47 33.64 -20.41 30.76
CA ARG A 47 34.38 -21.36 29.91
C ARG A 47 35.02 -22.56 30.64
N GLN A 48 34.34 -23.70 30.60
CA GLN A 48 34.99 -25.02 30.69
C GLN A 48 34.99 -25.64 29.29
N SER A 49 36.15 -26.08 28.82
CA SER A 49 36.31 -26.85 27.58
C SER A 49 37.04 -28.15 27.94
N PRO A 50 36.43 -29.34 27.76
CA PRO A 50 35.12 -29.60 27.12
C PRO A 50 33.90 -29.10 27.92
N PRO A 51 32.71 -28.96 27.29
CA PRO A 51 31.49 -28.56 27.99
C PRO A 51 31.14 -29.53 29.12
N PRO A 52 30.58 -29.05 30.24
CA PRO A 52 30.20 -29.90 31.36
C PRO A 52 29.17 -30.94 30.93
N HIS A 53 29.41 -32.19 31.34
CA HIS A 53 28.55 -33.32 31.06
C HIS A 53 27.50 -33.50 32.16
N VAL A 54 26.22 -33.37 31.81
CA VAL A 54 25.08 -33.47 32.72
C VAL A 54 24.36 -34.81 32.50
N PRO A 55 24.34 -35.72 33.49
CA PRO A 55 23.61 -36.98 33.37
C PRO A 55 22.09 -36.74 33.37
N LEU A 56 21.34 -37.61 32.70
CA LEU A 56 19.88 -37.57 32.72
C LEU A 56 19.33 -37.94 34.11
N PRO A 57 18.33 -37.23 34.63
CA PRO A 57 17.70 -37.58 35.90
C PRO A 57 16.94 -38.92 35.78
N PRO A 58 16.73 -39.64 36.91
CA PRO A 58 15.90 -40.84 36.92
C PRO A 58 14.52 -40.55 36.32
N GLY A 59 14.09 -41.38 35.35
CA GLY A 59 12.83 -41.19 34.62
C GLY A 59 12.96 -40.49 33.26
N ALA A 60 14.10 -39.85 32.95
CA ALA A 60 14.35 -39.31 31.61
C ALA A 60 15.05 -40.34 30.71
N THR A 61 14.29 -40.97 29.80
CA THR A 61 14.86 -41.86 28.77
C THR A 61 15.59 -41.06 27.70
N LEU A 62 16.49 -41.70 26.95
CA LEU A 62 17.20 -41.06 25.84
C LEU A 62 16.24 -40.54 24.76
N TRP A 63 15.18 -41.28 24.46
CA TRP A 63 14.14 -40.87 23.51
C TRP A 63 13.36 -39.65 24.01
N GLY A 64 12.90 -39.69 25.27
CA GLY A 64 12.18 -38.58 25.89
C GLY A 64 13.03 -37.32 25.98
N TRP A 65 14.32 -37.45 26.30
CA TRP A 65 15.27 -36.34 26.25
C TRP A 65 15.38 -35.72 24.86
N ARG A 66 15.55 -36.53 23.80
CA ARG A 66 15.64 -36.03 22.42
C ARG A 66 14.35 -35.34 21.97
N ALA A 67 13.20 -35.78 22.46
CA ALA A 67 11.93 -35.11 22.23
C ALA A 67 11.85 -33.74 22.93
N VAL A 68 12.31 -33.63 24.18
CA VAL A 68 12.43 -32.36 24.90
C VAL A 68 13.41 -31.41 24.20
N LEU A 69 14.55 -31.94 23.73
CA LEU A 69 15.54 -31.19 22.97
C LEU A 69 14.96 -30.67 21.64
N ALA A 70 14.26 -31.52 20.89
CA ALA A 70 13.60 -31.12 19.64
C ALA A 70 12.54 -30.03 19.89
N PHE A 71 11.77 -30.15 20.97
CA PHE A 71 10.78 -29.13 21.36
C PHE A 71 11.44 -27.80 21.70
N ALA A 72 12.56 -27.81 22.42
CA ALA A 72 13.29 -26.59 22.82
C ALA A 72 13.72 -25.72 21.64
N TYR A 73 14.12 -26.33 20.52
CA TYR A 73 14.58 -25.62 19.32
C TYR A 73 13.51 -25.45 18.24
N GLY A 74 12.61 -26.43 18.12
CA GLY A 74 11.66 -26.54 17.01
C GLY A 74 10.20 -26.29 17.38
N GLY A 75 9.87 -26.14 18.68
CA GLY A 75 8.48 -26.01 19.14
C GLY A 75 7.62 -27.24 18.91
N THR A 76 8.22 -28.37 18.48
CA THR A 76 7.50 -29.59 18.11
C THR A 76 7.97 -30.78 18.92
N VAL A 77 7.01 -31.60 19.35
CA VAL A 77 7.29 -32.90 19.96
C VAL A 77 7.31 -33.96 18.85
N PRO A 78 8.38 -34.77 18.70
CA PRO A 78 8.40 -35.90 17.76
C PRO A 78 7.26 -36.89 18.00
N HIS A 79 6.83 -37.60 16.95
CA HIS A 79 5.78 -38.62 17.07
C HIS A 79 6.32 -39.93 17.64
N GLY A 80 5.49 -40.59 18.44
CA GLY A 80 5.75 -41.92 18.98
C GLY A 80 6.27 -41.91 20.42
N ARG A 81 5.72 -42.84 21.22
CA ARG A 81 6.04 -43.06 22.64
C ARG A 81 5.71 -41.85 23.53
N GLU A 82 4.52 -41.26 23.41
CA GLU A 82 4.16 -40.04 24.16
C GLU A 82 4.31 -40.20 25.68
N LYS A 83 3.99 -41.36 26.24
CA LYS A 83 4.18 -41.63 27.67
C LYS A 83 5.64 -41.53 28.11
N GLU A 84 6.58 -42.04 27.31
CA GLU A 84 8.01 -41.93 27.62
C GLU A 84 8.48 -40.46 27.54
N VAL A 85 7.93 -39.68 26.60
CA VAL A 85 8.23 -38.25 26.47
C VAL A 85 7.66 -37.47 27.65
N GLU A 86 6.45 -37.78 28.08
CA GLU A 86 5.79 -37.15 29.23
C GLU A 86 6.56 -37.42 30.53
N GLU A 87 6.96 -38.67 30.80
CA GLU A 87 7.77 -39.04 31.97
C GLU A 87 9.11 -38.31 31.98
N ALA A 88 9.79 -38.25 30.83
CA ALA A 88 11.06 -37.53 30.71
C ALA A 88 10.88 -36.01 30.90
N ALA A 89 9.82 -35.42 30.34
CA ALA A 89 9.51 -34.02 30.51
C ALA A 89 9.17 -33.66 31.96
N GLN A 90 8.46 -34.53 32.69
CA GLN A 90 8.21 -34.37 34.13
C GLN A 90 9.51 -34.44 34.94
N ALA A 91 10.39 -35.42 34.64
CA ALA A 91 11.68 -35.57 35.31
C ALA A 91 12.62 -34.36 35.08
N LEU A 92 12.60 -33.78 33.87
CA LEU A 92 13.33 -32.58 33.52
C LEU A 92 12.61 -31.28 33.94
N GLY A 93 11.40 -31.39 34.50
CA GLY A 93 10.59 -30.24 34.90
C GLY A 93 10.30 -29.29 33.74
N ALA A 94 9.87 -29.84 32.60
CA ALA A 94 9.53 -29.16 31.36
C ALA A 94 8.00 -29.10 31.11
N PRO A 95 7.26 -28.21 31.79
CA PRO A 95 5.80 -28.25 31.85
C PRO A 95 5.11 -28.02 30.48
N ARG A 96 5.72 -27.23 29.60
CA ARG A 96 5.19 -26.96 28.24
C ARG A 96 5.22 -28.21 27.36
N VAL A 97 6.25 -29.05 27.50
CA VAL A 97 6.34 -30.35 26.80
C VAL A 97 5.28 -31.31 27.33
N VAL A 98 5.07 -31.35 28.65
CA VAL A 98 4.00 -32.16 29.28
C VAL A 98 2.63 -31.75 28.75
N ALA A 99 2.34 -30.44 28.69
CA ALA A 99 1.09 -29.92 28.15
C ALA A 99 0.89 -30.29 26.67
N ALA A 100 1.93 -30.17 25.85
CA ALA A 100 1.89 -30.57 24.43
C ALA A 100 1.64 -32.07 24.24
N CYS A 101 2.20 -32.93 25.09
CA CYS A 101 1.95 -34.38 25.08
C CYS A 101 0.50 -34.69 25.49
N ALA A 102 -0.01 -34.03 26.54
CA ALA A 102 -1.36 -34.23 27.06
C ALA A 102 -2.47 -33.82 26.08
N LEU A 103 -2.23 -32.78 25.26
CA LEU A 103 -3.15 -32.38 24.19
C LEU A 103 -3.26 -33.44 23.09
N ARG A 104 -2.11 -34.02 22.69
CA ARG A 104 -2.08 -35.07 21.66
C ARG A 104 -2.67 -36.39 22.12
N LEU A 105 -2.50 -36.77 23.38
CA LEU A 105 -3.16 -37.96 23.96
C LEU A 105 -4.69 -37.84 23.99
N LYS A 106 -5.24 -36.62 23.86
CA LYS A 106 -6.68 -36.35 23.86
C LYS A 106 -7.29 -36.16 22.47
N SER A 107 -6.48 -35.84 21.44
CA SER A 107 -6.95 -35.72 20.06
C SER A 107 -6.45 -36.89 19.21
N ASP A 108 -7.36 -37.76 18.74
CA ASP A 108 -7.06 -38.81 17.74
C ASP A 108 -6.66 -38.24 16.34
N ALA A 109 -6.49 -36.93 16.21
CA ALA A 109 -6.17 -36.23 14.96
C ALA A 109 -4.74 -35.66 14.97
N GLN A 110 -4.08 -35.73 13.81
CA GLN A 110 -2.70 -35.27 13.55
C GLN A 110 -2.44 -33.76 13.78
N GLU A 111 -3.46 -32.96 14.11
CA GLU A 111 -3.40 -31.48 14.10
C GLU A 111 -3.63 -30.80 15.47
N GLY A 112 -3.62 -31.53 16.59
CA GLY A 112 -3.98 -30.99 17.92
C GLY A 112 -2.86 -30.43 18.82
N GLY A 113 -1.68 -30.08 18.28
CA GLY A 113 -0.57 -29.52 19.07
C GLY A 113 -0.54 -27.99 19.08
N PRO A 114 0.14 -27.34 20.05
CA PRO A 114 0.39 -25.90 19.97
C PRO A 114 1.15 -25.58 18.68
N GLU A 115 0.85 -24.43 18.06
CA GLU A 115 1.50 -24.06 16.80
C GLU A 115 3.02 -23.91 17.04
N PRO A 116 3.88 -24.51 16.20
CA PRO A 116 5.34 -24.49 16.41
C PRO A 116 5.91 -23.08 16.56
N LEU A 117 5.34 -22.10 15.83
CA LEU A 117 5.75 -20.71 15.86
C LEU A 117 5.44 -20.02 17.20
N GLU A 118 4.27 -20.30 17.78
CA GLU A 118 3.86 -19.76 19.09
C GLU A 118 4.80 -20.27 20.19
N GLU A 119 5.12 -21.57 20.18
CA GLU A 119 6.04 -22.16 21.15
C GLU A 119 7.47 -21.64 20.99
N GLN A 120 7.92 -21.38 19.76
CA GLN A 120 9.20 -20.71 19.53
C GLN A 120 9.20 -19.30 20.14
N TRP A 121 8.10 -18.56 20.04
CA TRP A 121 7.95 -17.23 20.63
C TRP A 121 7.98 -17.26 22.15
N GLU A 122 7.28 -18.20 22.77
CA GLU A 122 7.31 -18.38 24.23
C GLU A 122 8.69 -18.79 24.74
N THR A 123 9.42 -19.60 23.97
CA THR A 123 10.82 -19.94 24.27
C THR A 123 11.71 -18.70 24.25
N LEU A 124 11.53 -17.83 23.25
CA LEU A 124 12.29 -16.59 23.12
C LEU A 124 11.99 -15.60 24.26
N LYS A 125 10.73 -15.43 24.65
CA LYS A 125 10.32 -14.63 25.83
C LYS A 125 10.96 -15.15 27.13
N ALA A 126 10.98 -16.46 27.32
CA ALA A 126 11.63 -17.06 28.49
C ALA A 126 13.15 -16.81 28.48
N MET A 127 13.79 -16.83 27.31
CA MET A 127 15.22 -16.43 27.18
C MET A 127 15.46 -14.96 27.52
N GLU A 128 14.53 -14.06 27.18
CA GLU A 128 14.58 -12.64 27.56
C GLU A 128 14.46 -12.45 29.09
N GLN A 129 13.61 -13.25 29.75
CA GLN A 129 13.51 -13.25 31.21
C GLN A 129 14.79 -13.74 31.88
N LEU A 130 15.43 -14.79 31.34
CA LEU A 130 16.74 -15.23 31.81
C LEU A 130 17.79 -14.12 31.64
N HIS A 131 17.81 -13.45 30.49
CA HIS A 131 18.72 -12.33 30.25
C HIS A 131 18.51 -11.19 31.27
N SER A 132 17.27 -10.77 31.50
CA SER A 132 16.96 -9.66 32.41
C SER A 132 17.28 -9.97 33.88
N SER A 133 17.26 -11.24 34.28
CA SER A 133 17.74 -11.71 35.59
C SER A 133 19.27 -11.91 35.66
N GLY A 134 19.99 -11.71 34.56
CA GLY A 134 21.43 -11.93 34.45
C GLY A 134 21.85 -13.40 34.35
N LEU A 135 20.88 -14.32 34.18
CA LEU A 135 21.12 -15.75 34.04
C LEU A 135 21.44 -16.10 32.58
N GLY A 136 22.45 -16.96 32.40
CA GLY A 136 22.86 -17.41 31.07
C GLY A 136 23.65 -16.37 30.25
N CYS A 137 23.99 -15.21 30.82
CA CYS A 137 24.88 -14.25 30.18
C CYS A 137 26.32 -14.79 30.20
N ASP A 138 26.81 -15.18 29.03
CA ASP A 138 28.09 -15.86 28.83
C ASP A 138 29.20 -14.92 28.31
N LEU A 139 28.88 -13.64 28.12
CA LEU A 139 29.82 -12.62 27.69
C LEU A 139 29.43 -11.24 28.24
N GLN A 140 30.44 -10.40 28.49
CA GLN A 140 30.26 -8.97 28.75
C GLN A 140 30.82 -8.16 27.59
N LEU A 141 29.99 -7.31 26.99
CA LEU A 141 30.41 -6.40 25.94
C LEU A 141 30.57 -4.98 26.49
N ARG A 142 31.67 -4.33 26.13
CA ARG A 142 31.91 -2.92 26.44
C ARG A 142 31.46 -2.06 25.27
N ALA A 143 30.40 -1.28 25.50
CA ALA A 143 29.85 -0.30 24.56
C ALA A 143 30.11 1.11 25.14
N GLY A 144 31.06 1.83 24.55
CA GLY A 144 31.55 3.09 25.13
C GLY A 144 32.10 2.90 26.56
N LYS A 145 31.45 3.55 27.55
CA LYS A 145 31.79 3.43 28.97
C LYS A 145 30.95 2.38 29.72
N GLU A 146 29.92 1.83 29.09
CA GLU A 146 29.03 0.85 29.70
C GLU A 146 29.51 -0.58 29.43
N VAL A 147 29.26 -1.46 30.40
CA VAL A 147 29.47 -2.90 30.26
C VAL A 147 28.11 -3.57 30.35
N ILE A 148 27.70 -4.23 29.27
CA ILE A 148 26.40 -4.87 29.15
C ILE A 148 26.61 -6.39 29.09
N PRO A 149 26.03 -7.17 30.02
CA PRO A 149 26.04 -8.62 29.93
C PRO A 149 25.13 -9.05 28.77
N VAL A 150 25.57 -10.02 27.97
CA VAL A 150 24.84 -10.49 26.79
C VAL A 150 24.85 -12.01 26.69
N GLN A 151 23.90 -12.53 25.92
CA GLN A 151 23.88 -13.94 25.50
C GLN A 151 24.43 -14.04 24.06
N ARG A 152 25.59 -14.69 23.87
CA ARG A 152 26.23 -14.84 22.55
C ARG A 152 25.30 -15.51 21.54
N LEU A 153 24.51 -16.48 22.00
CA LEU A 153 23.57 -17.20 21.17
C LEU A 153 22.52 -16.28 20.54
N ALA A 154 21.87 -15.43 21.36
CA ALA A 154 20.81 -14.54 20.90
C ALA A 154 21.33 -13.57 19.84
N LEU A 155 22.47 -12.92 20.11
CA LEU A 155 23.12 -12.00 19.16
C LEU A 155 23.59 -12.71 17.87
N SER A 156 24.12 -13.94 17.96
CA SER A 156 24.55 -14.71 16.79
C SER A 156 23.39 -15.19 15.91
N CYS A 157 22.19 -15.26 16.45
CA CYS A 157 21.00 -15.63 15.70
C CYS A 157 20.37 -14.44 14.98
N SER A 158 20.53 -13.23 15.52
CA SER A 158 19.90 -12.01 14.98
C SER A 158 20.84 -11.13 14.14
N CYS A 159 22.16 -11.30 14.28
CA CYS A 159 23.16 -10.39 13.72
C CYS A 159 24.39 -11.16 13.20
N ASP A 160 24.66 -11.05 11.89
CA ASP A 160 25.76 -11.79 11.24
C ASP A 160 27.14 -11.31 11.69
N PHE A 161 27.29 -10.02 12.03
CA PHE A 161 28.51 -9.50 12.62
C PHE A 161 28.89 -10.26 13.90
N PHE A 162 27.94 -10.41 14.84
CA PHE A 162 28.18 -11.13 16.09
C PHE A 162 28.35 -12.63 15.86
N ARG A 163 27.60 -13.20 14.91
CA ARG A 163 27.77 -14.60 14.51
C ARG A 163 29.21 -14.85 14.05
N ALA A 164 29.75 -14.02 13.15
CA ALA A 164 31.13 -14.12 12.69
C ALA A 164 32.12 -13.89 13.84
N LEU A 165 31.91 -12.85 14.65
CA LEU A 165 32.76 -12.52 15.80
C LEU A 165 32.92 -13.68 16.79
N PHE A 166 31.83 -14.45 17.01
CA PHE A 166 31.81 -15.50 18.02
C PHE A 166 32.12 -16.90 17.50
N THR A 167 32.02 -17.15 16.19
CA THR A 167 32.19 -18.49 15.60
C THR A 167 33.42 -18.62 14.71
N CYS A 168 33.94 -17.52 14.17
CA CYS A 168 35.19 -17.52 13.42
C CYS A 168 36.40 -17.46 14.37
N PRO A 169 37.55 -18.05 14.02
CA PRO A 169 38.78 -17.98 14.80
C PRO A 169 39.42 -16.59 14.71
N MET A 170 38.76 -15.58 15.28
CA MET A 170 39.26 -14.20 15.40
C MET A 170 39.93 -13.99 16.77
N ARG A 171 40.67 -12.89 16.95
CA ARG A 171 41.38 -12.58 18.21
C ARG A 171 40.42 -12.51 19.40
N GLU A 172 39.19 -12.11 19.12
CA GLU A 172 38.07 -11.96 20.05
C GLU A 172 37.51 -13.32 20.49
N ALA A 173 37.65 -14.37 19.68
CA ALA A 173 37.27 -15.73 20.08
C ALA A 173 38.19 -16.25 21.20
N THR A 174 39.46 -15.85 21.19
CA THR A 174 40.46 -16.14 22.24
C THR A 174 40.46 -15.17 23.42
N HIS A 175 39.56 -14.18 23.43
CA HIS A 175 39.48 -13.20 24.52
C HIS A 175 39.15 -13.85 25.86
N ASP A 176 39.76 -13.33 26.93
CA ASP A 176 39.45 -13.75 28.30
C ASP A 176 37.98 -13.45 28.59
N PRO A 177 37.16 -14.48 28.90
CA PRO A 177 35.75 -14.27 29.18
C PRO A 177 35.49 -13.47 30.47
N ALA A 178 36.48 -13.31 31.36
CA ALA A 178 36.37 -12.47 32.54
C ALA A 178 36.53 -10.95 32.25
N ALA A 179 37.07 -10.60 31.08
CA ALA A 179 37.27 -9.21 30.67
C ALA A 179 36.18 -8.77 29.68
N PRO A 180 35.62 -7.55 29.81
CA PRO A 180 34.65 -7.02 28.85
C PRO A 180 35.27 -6.85 27.46
N LEU A 181 34.66 -7.47 26.44
CA LEU A 181 35.09 -7.36 25.05
C LEU A 181 34.65 -6.02 24.46
N ALA A 182 35.60 -5.21 23.97
CA ALA A 182 35.30 -3.94 23.35
C ALA A 182 34.89 -4.15 21.88
N THR A 183 33.68 -3.70 21.52
CA THR A 183 33.12 -3.89 20.17
C THR A 183 33.04 -2.60 19.36
N GLY A 184 33.30 -1.44 19.98
CA GLY A 184 33.19 -0.13 19.33
C GLY A 184 31.75 0.38 19.17
N LEU A 185 30.75 -0.42 19.54
CA LEU A 185 29.33 -0.05 19.51
C LEU A 185 29.01 1.05 20.53
N SER A 186 28.04 1.90 20.20
CA SER A 186 27.40 2.77 21.20
C SER A 186 26.48 1.95 22.12
N PRO A 187 26.22 2.40 23.36
CA PRO A 187 25.25 1.73 24.24
C PRO A 187 23.86 1.59 23.62
N ALA A 188 23.42 2.57 22.81
CA ALA A 188 22.12 2.56 22.14
C ALA A 188 22.06 1.49 21.04
N GLU A 189 23.09 1.40 20.20
CA GLU A 189 23.20 0.40 19.13
C GLU A 189 23.16 -1.02 19.71
N LEU A 190 23.93 -1.27 20.78
CA LEU A 190 23.97 -2.59 21.42
C LEU A 190 22.62 -2.96 22.06
N ARG A 191 21.96 -2.02 22.74
CA ARG A 191 20.64 -2.25 23.34
C ARG A 191 19.58 -2.52 22.29
N LEU A 192 19.64 -1.84 21.14
CA LEU A 192 18.72 -2.07 20.02
C LEU A 192 18.90 -3.48 19.42
N LEU A 193 20.13 -3.89 19.12
CA LEU A 193 20.39 -5.21 18.56
C LEU A 193 19.99 -6.33 19.53
N LEU A 194 20.18 -6.08 20.83
CA LEU A 194 19.81 -7.00 21.89
C LEU A 194 18.29 -7.08 22.07
N SER A 195 17.58 -5.95 22.11
CA SER A 195 16.12 -5.95 22.20
C SER A 195 15.50 -6.61 20.97
N PHE A 196 16.04 -6.34 19.78
CA PHE A 196 15.60 -7.00 18.56
C PHE A 196 15.84 -8.52 18.59
N ALA A 197 16.95 -8.98 19.16
CA ALA A 197 17.24 -10.41 19.26
C ALA A 197 16.19 -11.20 20.06
N PHE A 198 15.52 -10.57 21.02
CA PHE A 198 14.48 -11.20 21.84
C PHE A 198 13.05 -10.88 21.41
N THR A 199 12.81 -9.69 20.88
CA THR A 199 11.44 -9.24 20.56
C THR A 199 11.08 -9.45 19.09
N GLY A 200 12.07 -9.52 18.20
CA GLY A 200 11.85 -9.50 16.76
C GLY A 200 11.18 -8.23 16.26
N ALA A 201 11.14 -7.16 17.08
CA ALA A 201 10.40 -5.95 16.81
C ALA A 201 11.28 -4.71 16.97
N VAL A 202 10.91 -3.64 16.26
CA VAL A 202 11.46 -2.31 16.45
C VAL A 202 10.31 -1.36 16.79
N ALA A 203 10.45 -0.63 17.89
CA ALA A 203 9.44 0.32 18.33
C ALA A 203 10.13 1.61 18.77
N GLY A 204 9.62 2.75 18.31
CA GLY A 204 10.19 4.05 18.66
C GLY A 204 9.69 5.17 17.75
N PRO A 205 10.13 6.41 18.02
CA PRO A 205 9.90 7.53 17.13
C PRO A 205 10.66 7.33 15.81
N TRP A 206 10.28 8.09 14.78
CA TRP A 206 10.86 7.98 13.44
C TRP A 206 12.41 8.02 13.39
N PRO A 207 13.11 8.93 14.11
CA PRO A 207 14.57 8.93 14.13
C PRO A 207 15.18 7.60 14.62
N ALA A 208 14.53 6.94 15.58
CA ALA A 208 15.00 5.64 16.08
C ALA A 208 14.89 4.54 15.02
N VAL A 209 13.92 4.63 14.10
CA VAL A 209 13.78 3.67 12.98
C VAL A 209 14.90 3.87 11.94
N LEU A 210 15.27 5.12 11.65
CA LEU A 210 16.40 5.45 10.78
C LEU A 210 17.73 4.98 11.38
N GLU A 211 17.95 5.26 12.67
CA GLU A 211 19.12 4.77 13.41
C GLU A 211 19.17 3.24 13.44
N ALA A 212 18.01 2.58 13.58
CA ALA A 212 17.92 1.13 13.54
C ALA A 212 18.27 0.56 12.16
N ALA A 213 17.80 1.20 11.09
CA ALA A 213 18.15 0.81 9.73
C ALA A 213 19.66 0.97 9.47
N GLU A 214 20.27 2.10 9.89
CA GLU A 214 21.71 2.31 9.81
C GLU A 214 22.49 1.26 10.61
N THR A 215 22.10 1.02 11.87
CA THR A 215 22.72 0.02 12.75
C THR A 215 22.65 -1.36 12.10
N SER A 216 21.50 -1.69 11.50
CA SER A 216 21.28 -2.99 10.86
C SER A 216 22.15 -3.18 9.61
N LEU A 217 22.38 -2.13 8.81
CA LEU A 217 23.30 -2.16 7.67
C LEU A 217 24.76 -2.32 8.13
N ARG A 218 25.14 -1.55 9.16
CA ARG A 218 26.52 -1.55 9.68
C ARG A 218 26.91 -2.91 10.28
N TYR A 219 26.02 -3.53 11.04
CA TYR A 219 26.29 -4.79 11.74
C TYR A 219 25.63 -6.01 11.09
N GLN A 220 25.03 -5.87 9.90
CA GLN A 220 24.43 -6.97 9.13
C GLN A 220 23.30 -7.70 9.91
N ALA A 221 22.42 -6.93 10.55
CA ALA A 221 21.22 -7.46 11.19
C ALA A 221 20.04 -7.48 10.19
N TRP A 222 20.06 -8.42 9.23
CA TRP A 222 19.13 -8.44 8.10
C TRP A 222 17.64 -8.51 8.47
N GLY A 223 17.29 -9.22 9.55
CA GLY A 223 15.90 -9.27 10.03
C GLY A 223 15.40 -7.89 10.46
N LEU A 224 16.24 -7.13 11.17
CA LEU A 224 15.94 -5.76 11.58
C LEU A 224 15.86 -4.83 10.37
N LEU A 225 16.81 -4.95 9.45
CA LEU A 225 16.81 -4.15 8.21
C LEU A 225 15.52 -4.37 7.42
N THR A 226 15.09 -5.62 7.25
CA THR A 226 13.88 -5.96 6.49
C THR A 226 12.63 -5.29 7.08
N LEU A 227 12.50 -5.27 8.41
CA LEU A 227 11.40 -4.58 9.09
C LEU A 227 11.46 -3.06 8.85
N CYS A 228 12.64 -2.44 8.98
CA CYS A 228 12.81 -1.02 8.71
C CYS A 228 12.45 -0.66 7.26
N LEU A 229 12.87 -1.47 6.27
CA LEU A 229 12.55 -1.24 4.86
C LEU A 229 11.06 -1.41 4.54
N ASP A 230 10.35 -2.33 5.21
CA ASP A 230 8.90 -2.46 5.07
C ASP A 230 8.18 -1.22 5.62
N VAL A 231 8.64 -0.68 6.75
CA VAL A 231 8.15 0.60 7.29
C VAL A 231 8.42 1.75 6.32
N PHE A 232 9.60 1.81 5.71
CA PHE A 232 9.97 2.85 4.73
C PHE A 232 9.14 2.80 3.45
N THR A 233 8.55 1.65 3.10
CA THR A 233 7.75 1.50 1.87
C THR A 233 6.26 1.66 2.13
N ARG A 234 5.75 1.23 3.29
CA ARG A 234 4.31 1.28 3.63
C ARG A 234 3.91 2.49 4.47
N GLY A 235 4.86 3.08 5.20
CA GLY A 235 4.62 4.13 6.19
C GLY A 235 4.98 5.55 5.74
N LEU A 236 5.14 5.80 4.43
CA LEU A 236 5.54 7.11 3.92
C LEU A 236 4.48 8.18 4.21
N THR A 237 4.95 9.27 4.82
CA THR A 237 4.17 10.50 5.05
C THR A 237 4.91 11.70 4.46
N PRO A 238 4.25 12.86 4.28
CA PRO A 238 4.92 14.06 3.77
C PRO A 238 6.12 14.50 4.62
N GLU A 239 6.10 14.22 5.92
CA GLU A 239 7.17 14.56 6.87
C GLU A 239 8.35 13.59 6.81
N THR A 240 8.11 12.32 6.47
CA THR A 240 9.13 11.25 6.52
C THR A 240 9.75 10.94 5.16
N GLY A 241 9.06 11.26 4.05
CA GLY A 241 9.48 10.88 2.72
C GLY A 241 10.87 11.38 2.32
N LEU A 242 11.23 12.61 2.70
CA LEU A 242 12.55 13.19 2.39
C LEU A 242 13.68 12.47 3.13
N ASP A 243 13.45 12.10 4.40
CA ASP A 243 14.43 11.34 5.20
C ASP A 243 14.67 9.97 4.59
N VAL A 244 13.60 9.26 4.19
CA VAL A 244 13.71 7.95 3.52
C VAL A 244 14.47 8.08 2.21
N LEU A 245 14.20 9.12 1.42
CA LEU A 245 14.92 9.36 0.17
C LEU A 245 16.41 9.61 0.42
N ALA A 246 16.74 10.49 1.36
CA ALA A 246 18.12 10.78 1.74
C ALA A 246 18.84 9.52 2.25
N PHE A 247 18.19 8.74 3.10
CA PHE A 247 18.70 7.47 3.59
C PHE A 247 18.96 6.48 2.45
N ALA A 248 17.98 6.30 1.56
CA ALA A 248 18.10 5.37 0.44
C ALA A 248 19.21 5.75 -0.55
N VAL A 249 19.40 7.04 -0.82
CA VAL A 249 20.51 7.53 -1.65
C VAL A 249 21.85 7.28 -0.95
N THR A 250 21.95 7.57 0.34
CA THR A 250 23.18 7.42 1.13
C THR A 250 23.66 5.97 1.17
N TYR A 251 22.75 5.02 1.34
CA TYR A 251 23.07 3.59 1.45
C TYR A 251 22.89 2.81 0.13
N GLY A 252 22.59 3.48 -0.99
CA GLY A 252 22.45 2.83 -2.30
C GLY A 252 21.22 1.92 -2.44
N LEU A 253 20.16 2.15 -1.67
CA LEU A 253 18.93 1.36 -1.66
C LEU A 253 18.00 1.78 -2.80
N ALA A 254 18.33 1.40 -4.03
CA ALA A 254 17.68 1.90 -5.24
C ALA A 254 16.17 1.63 -5.35
N GLN A 255 15.65 0.57 -4.72
CA GLN A 255 14.21 0.27 -4.74
C GLN A 255 13.44 1.20 -3.80
N VAL A 256 13.89 1.31 -2.54
CA VAL A 256 13.29 2.20 -1.55
C VAL A 256 13.41 3.66 -1.96
N GLY A 257 14.54 4.05 -2.55
CA GLY A 257 14.74 5.40 -3.08
C GLY A 257 13.74 5.75 -4.18
N ARG A 258 13.44 4.81 -5.08
CA ARG A 258 12.40 5.00 -6.11
C ARG A 258 11.02 5.15 -5.50
N THR A 259 10.63 4.27 -4.57
CA THR A 259 9.34 4.36 -3.89
C THR A 259 9.17 5.68 -3.13
N ALA A 260 10.21 6.14 -2.43
CA ALA A 260 10.18 7.42 -1.73
C ALA A 260 10.10 8.60 -2.69
N GLU A 261 10.87 8.59 -3.78
CA GLU A 261 10.85 9.64 -4.81
C GLU A 261 9.48 9.72 -5.50
N ASP A 262 8.91 8.58 -5.92
CA ASP A 262 7.58 8.53 -6.53
C ASP A 262 6.50 9.09 -5.59
N TYR A 263 6.58 8.75 -4.30
CA TYR A 263 5.68 9.29 -3.27
C TYR A 263 5.84 10.82 -3.11
N ILE A 264 7.08 11.32 -3.02
CA ILE A 264 7.36 12.76 -2.90
C ILE A 264 6.84 13.49 -4.13
N LEU A 265 7.06 12.96 -5.33
CA LEU A 265 6.57 13.56 -6.57
C LEU A 265 5.04 13.60 -6.59
N ALA A 266 4.36 12.55 -6.13
CA ALA A 266 2.89 12.49 -6.07
C ALA A 266 2.27 13.43 -5.02
N THR A 267 2.97 13.69 -3.90
CA THR A 267 2.47 14.49 -2.76
C THR A 267 3.24 15.80 -2.57
N PHE A 268 3.93 16.27 -3.61
CA PHE A 268 4.92 17.34 -3.53
C PHE A 268 4.44 18.61 -2.81
N PRO A 269 3.21 19.15 -3.05
CA PRO A 269 2.74 20.35 -2.34
C PRO A 269 2.67 20.16 -0.81
N SER A 270 2.32 18.96 -0.35
CA SER A 270 2.29 18.63 1.08
C SER A 270 3.71 18.51 1.64
N VAL A 271 4.63 17.91 0.89
CA VAL A 271 6.05 17.81 1.29
C VAL A 271 6.69 19.19 1.40
N VAL A 272 6.44 20.08 0.43
CA VAL A 272 6.95 21.46 0.45
C VAL A 272 6.49 22.19 1.71
N ALA A 273 5.27 21.96 2.20
CA ALA A 273 4.77 22.60 3.42
C ALA A 273 5.55 22.22 4.69
N THR A 274 6.26 21.10 4.70
CA THR A 274 7.03 20.62 5.86
C THR A 274 8.30 21.45 6.09
N PRO A 275 8.86 21.47 7.32
CA PRO A 275 10.15 22.11 7.58
C PRO A 275 11.32 21.34 6.95
N ALA A 276 11.26 20.01 6.92
CA ALA A 276 12.31 19.13 6.38
C ALA A 276 12.63 19.39 4.90
N PHE A 277 11.69 19.98 4.15
CA PHE A 277 11.92 20.42 2.77
C PHE A 277 13.08 21.40 2.64
N LEU A 278 13.32 22.25 3.64
CA LEU A 278 14.39 23.25 3.61
C LEU A 278 15.78 22.61 3.76
N ASP A 279 15.87 21.44 4.39
CA ASP A 279 17.12 20.71 4.62
C ASP A 279 17.56 19.87 3.41
N LEU A 280 16.77 19.88 2.32
CA LEU A 280 17.02 19.09 1.12
C LEU A 280 18.29 19.55 0.39
N PRO A 281 19.23 18.65 0.04
CA PRO A 281 20.36 18.98 -0.82
C PRO A 281 19.93 19.51 -2.20
N ALA A 282 20.62 20.54 -2.71
CA ALA A 282 20.31 21.19 -3.98
C ALA A 282 20.11 20.21 -5.15
N HIS A 283 20.99 19.21 -5.26
CA HIS A 283 20.94 18.23 -6.35
C HIS A 283 19.66 17.36 -6.31
N LEU A 284 19.12 17.06 -5.12
CA LEU A 284 17.85 16.35 -4.98
C LEU A 284 16.67 17.26 -5.33
N LEU A 285 16.69 18.53 -4.88
CA LEU A 285 15.66 19.50 -5.26
C LEU A 285 15.58 19.66 -6.79
N ILE A 286 16.73 19.86 -7.44
CA ILE A 286 16.82 19.99 -8.89
C ILE A 286 16.28 18.72 -9.57
N ARG A 287 16.62 17.54 -9.06
CA ARG A 287 16.11 16.26 -9.58
C ARG A 287 14.59 16.18 -9.50
N LEU A 288 14.00 16.55 -8.36
CA LEU A 288 12.55 16.55 -8.16
C LEU A 288 11.85 17.57 -9.08
N LEU A 289 12.36 18.81 -9.15
CA LEU A 289 11.78 19.88 -9.99
C LEU A 289 11.85 19.54 -11.49
N ARG A 290 12.94 18.90 -11.93
CA ARG A 290 13.13 18.45 -13.32
C ARG A 290 12.26 17.23 -13.67
N SER A 291 11.73 16.51 -12.70
CA SER A 291 10.93 15.31 -12.95
C SER A 291 9.63 15.60 -13.70
N ASP A 292 9.35 14.78 -14.72
CA ASP A 292 8.10 14.85 -15.49
C ASP A 292 6.89 14.36 -14.69
N SER A 293 7.12 13.60 -13.62
CA SER A 293 6.08 13.05 -12.73
C SER A 293 5.72 13.96 -11.57
N LEU A 294 6.32 15.16 -11.46
CA LEU A 294 6.05 16.11 -10.37
C LEU A 294 4.57 16.52 -10.35
N ASN A 295 3.84 16.14 -9.31
CA ASN A 295 2.43 16.45 -9.14
C ASN A 295 2.25 17.82 -8.49
N VAL A 296 2.18 18.87 -9.30
CA VAL A 296 1.81 20.22 -8.87
C VAL A 296 0.61 20.72 -9.63
N LEU A 297 -0.16 21.61 -9.00
CA LEU A 297 -1.35 22.14 -9.64
C LEU A 297 -1.03 23.04 -10.82
N HIS A 298 0.03 23.82 -10.69
CA HIS A 298 0.55 24.70 -11.71
C HIS A 298 2.05 24.89 -11.51
N GLU A 299 2.73 25.32 -12.56
CA GLU A 299 4.17 25.57 -12.49
C GLU A 299 4.54 26.63 -11.45
N LEU A 300 3.60 27.52 -11.10
CA LEU A 300 3.80 28.50 -10.04
C LEU A 300 4.09 27.85 -8.67
N GLU A 301 3.48 26.71 -8.33
CA GLU A 301 3.78 25.98 -7.08
C GLU A 301 5.21 25.44 -7.07
N ALA A 302 5.71 24.97 -8.22
CA ALA A 302 7.10 24.53 -8.35
C ALA A 302 8.06 25.72 -8.18
N LEU A 303 7.68 26.90 -8.70
CA LEU A 303 8.43 28.14 -8.49
C LEU A 303 8.40 28.60 -7.03
N GLU A 304 7.25 28.54 -6.37
CA GLU A 304 7.10 28.90 -4.96
C GLU A 304 7.94 27.97 -4.07
N ALA A 305 7.95 26.66 -4.37
CA ALA A 305 8.81 25.69 -3.70
C ALA A 305 10.30 25.99 -3.91
N ALA A 306 10.72 26.21 -5.16
CA ALA A 306 12.09 26.58 -5.51
C ALA A 306 12.53 27.88 -4.82
N SER A 307 11.68 28.91 -4.86
CA SER A 307 11.93 30.20 -4.22
C SER A 307 12.06 30.06 -2.71
N ARG A 308 11.13 29.34 -2.06
CA ARG A 308 11.18 29.09 -0.61
C ARG A 308 12.48 28.40 -0.20
N TRP A 309 12.95 27.41 -0.97
CA TRP A 309 14.21 26.73 -0.70
C TRP A 309 15.42 27.66 -0.91
N LEU A 310 15.42 28.46 -1.99
CA LEU A 310 16.48 29.42 -2.29
C LEU A 310 16.57 30.56 -1.27
N VAL A 311 15.45 31.04 -0.74
CA VAL A 311 15.47 32.06 0.34
C VAL A 311 16.14 31.51 1.61
N ALA A 312 16.00 30.21 1.87
CA ALA A 312 16.60 29.56 3.05
C ALA A 312 18.06 29.16 2.86
N ASN A 313 18.45 28.73 1.64
CA ASN A 313 19.75 28.10 1.37
C ASN A 313 20.63 28.83 0.34
N GLY A 314 20.11 29.89 -0.27
CA GLY A 314 20.66 30.47 -1.50
C GLY A 314 21.83 31.43 -1.30
N ASP A 315 22.10 31.93 -0.09
CA ASP A 315 23.27 32.76 0.32
C ASP A 315 23.96 33.62 -0.77
N GLY A 316 23.20 34.23 -1.68
CA GLY A 316 23.74 35.02 -2.80
C GLY A 316 24.50 34.22 -3.89
N GLN A 317 24.41 32.89 -3.91
CA GLN A 317 24.98 32.03 -4.95
C GLN A 317 24.14 32.09 -6.23
N GLU A 318 24.45 33.03 -7.11
CA GLU A 318 23.72 33.23 -8.37
C GLU A 318 23.71 31.99 -9.28
N ASP A 319 24.81 31.22 -9.32
CA ASP A 319 24.90 29.99 -10.11
C ASP A 319 23.93 28.92 -9.63
N LEU A 320 23.81 28.75 -8.31
CA LEU A 320 22.88 27.81 -7.69
C LEU A 320 21.43 28.26 -7.93
N ALA A 321 21.15 29.54 -7.73
CA ALA A 321 19.82 30.12 -8.01
C ALA A 321 19.44 29.92 -9.48
N LYS A 322 20.37 30.15 -10.40
CA LYS A 322 20.17 29.93 -11.84
C LYS A 322 19.88 28.46 -12.13
N GLU A 323 20.62 27.52 -11.53
CA GLU A 323 20.40 26.09 -11.75
C GLU A 323 19.04 25.61 -11.21
N VAL A 324 18.68 26.00 -9.99
CA VAL A 324 17.39 25.66 -9.37
C VAL A 324 16.23 26.26 -10.18
N LEU A 325 16.28 27.56 -10.50
CA LEU A 325 15.22 28.23 -11.26
C LEU A 325 15.13 27.75 -12.71
N SER A 326 16.24 27.33 -13.33
CA SER A 326 16.21 26.71 -14.66
C SER A 326 15.46 25.37 -14.71
N SER A 327 15.23 24.76 -13.53
CA SER A 327 14.47 23.52 -13.40
C SER A 327 12.95 23.76 -13.40
N VAL A 328 12.52 25.03 -13.26
CA VAL A 328 11.12 25.45 -13.33
C VAL A 328 10.74 25.77 -14.78
N ARG A 329 9.61 25.25 -15.24
CA ARG A 329 9.18 25.27 -16.65
C ARG A 329 8.28 26.46 -16.94
N PHE A 330 8.82 27.68 -16.94
CA PHE A 330 7.99 28.90 -17.12
C PHE A 330 7.11 28.91 -18.38
N ALA A 331 7.48 28.16 -19.44
CA ALA A 331 6.65 27.94 -20.63
C ALA A 331 5.26 27.33 -20.34
N LEU A 332 5.09 26.64 -19.21
CA LEU A 332 3.82 26.04 -18.77
C LEU A 332 2.98 26.99 -17.91
N MET A 333 3.49 28.19 -17.58
CA MET A 333 2.75 29.19 -16.82
C MET A 333 1.78 29.98 -17.70
N SER A 334 0.59 30.25 -17.16
CA SER A 334 -0.34 31.22 -17.73
C SER A 334 0.20 32.65 -17.61
N GLY A 335 -0.30 33.56 -18.45
CA GLY A 335 0.07 34.98 -18.37
C GLY A 335 -0.23 35.65 -17.01
N ARG A 336 -1.17 35.11 -16.22
CA ARG A 336 -1.44 35.59 -14.84
C ARG A 336 -0.38 35.10 -13.86
N GLU A 337 0.09 33.87 -14.01
CA GLU A 337 1.14 33.29 -13.18
C GLU A 337 2.49 33.96 -13.49
N LEU A 338 2.81 34.20 -14.77
CA LEU A 338 4.01 34.93 -15.19
C LEU A 338 4.09 36.34 -14.57
N LYS A 339 2.97 37.04 -14.39
CA LYS A 339 2.93 38.34 -13.70
C LYS A 339 3.29 38.26 -12.22
N LYS A 340 3.08 37.11 -11.58
CA LYS A 340 3.41 36.89 -10.16
C LYS A 340 4.87 36.46 -9.96
N VAL A 341 5.56 35.98 -10.99
CA VAL A 341 6.94 35.48 -10.91
C VAL A 341 7.86 36.45 -10.16
N PRO A 342 7.95 37.77 -10.50
CA PRO A 342 8.87 38.68 -9.81
C PRO A 342 8.58 38.83 -8.32
N SER A 343 7.30 38.72 -7.91
CA SER A 343 6.91 38.82 -6.50
C SER A 343 7.21 37.55 -5.71
N VAL A 344 7.09 36.38 -6.35
CA VAL A 344 7.34 35.08 -5.71
C VAL A 344 8.83 34.83 -5.51
N THR A 345 9.66 35.31 -6.42
CA THR A 345 11.12 35.12 -6.39
C THR A 345 11.85 36.30 -5.74
N ALA A 346 11.12 37.21 -5.10
CA ALA A 346 11.70 38.34 -4.40
C ALA A 346 12.59 37.84 -3.26
N GLY A 347 13.88 38.16 -3.31
CA GLY A 347 14.89 37.69 -2.35
C GLY A 347 15.53 36.34 -2.67
N ALA A 348 15.06 35.62 -3.71
CA ALA A 348 15.62 34.33 -4.12
C ALA A 348 16.67 34.45 -5.25
N ALA A 349 16.52 35.44 -6.15
CA ALA A 349 17.45 35.66 -7.28
C ALA A 349 17.39 37.11 -7.81
N ASP A 350 18.41 37.53 -8.55
CA ASP A 350 18.42 38.80 -9.28
C ASP A 350 17.30 38.81 -10.35
N PRO A 351 16.44 39.85 -10.39
CA PRO A 351 15.45 40.07 -11.45
C PRO A 351 15.99 39.91 -12.88
N LYS A 352 17.26 40.22 -13.15
CA LYS A 352 17.88 40.06 -14.48
C LYS A 352 17.99 38.58 -14.87
N VAL A 353 18.51 37.75 -13.97
CA VAL A 353 18.66 36.31 -14.19
C VAL A 353 17.30 35.65 -14.39
N LEU A 354 16.29 36.06 -13.62
CA LEU A 354 14.91 35.62 -13.79
C LEU A 354 14.35 35.98 -15.17
N HIS A 355 14.59 37.21 -15.63
CA HIS A 355 14.13 37.63 -16.94
C HIS A 355 14.79 36.81 -18.06
N GLU A 356 16.10 36.58 -17.98
CA GLU A 356 16.84 35.74 -18.93
C GLU A 356 16.30 34.30 -18.97
N LEU A 357 16.04 33.69 -17.81
CA LEU A 357 15.50 32.33 -17.71
C LEU A 357 14.08 32.23 -18.28
N VAL A 358 13.21 33.19 -17.98
CA VAL A 358 11.85 33.23 -18.53
C VAL A 358 11.91 33.36 -20.05
N VAL A 359 12.72 34.28 -20.59
CA VAL A 359 12.86 34.47 -22.03
C VAL A 359 13.42 33.22 -22.71
N ALA A 360 14.45 32.59 -22.13
CA ALA A 360 15.04 31.36 -22.65
C ALA A 360 14.04 30.19 -22.67
N SER A 361 13.18 30.09 -21.66
CA SER A 361 12.18 29.01 -21.55
C SER A 361 11.03 29.13 -22.56
N LEU A 362 10.75 30.33 -23.08
CA LEU A 362 9.68 30.60 -24.04
C LEU A 362 10.07 30.21 -25.48
N ALA A 363 11.25 29.62 -25.69
CA ALA A 363 11.64 28.96 -26.92
C ALA A 363 10.69 27.78 -27.26
N PRO A 364 10.65 27.29 -28.51
CA PRO A 364 9.70 26.25 -28.93
C PRO A 364 9.78 25.01 -28.02
N MET A 365 8.62 24.55 -27.51
CA MET A 365 8.49 23.41 -26.57
C MET A 365 9.21 22.12 -27.00
N ALA A 366 9.54 21.96 -28.30
CA ALA A 366 10.30 20.84 -28.83
C ALA A 366 11.79 20.82 -28.42
N GLN A 367 12.33 21.95 -27.93
CA GLN A 367 13.74 22.10 -27.55
C GLN A 367 13.97 22.07 -26.03
N LEU A 368 12.91 21.86 -25.23
CA LEU A 368 13.05 21.76 -23.78
C LEU A 368 13.76 20.45 -23.41
N PRO A 369 14.70 20.46 -22.45
CA PRO A 369 15.43 19.25 -22.02
C PRO A 369 14.54 18.22 -21.28
N CYS A 370 13.26 18.55 -21.02
CA CYS A 370 12.27 17.70 -20.37
C CYS A 370 10.90 17.82 -21.08
N ARG A 371 10.04 16.80 -20.97
CA ARG A 371 8.71 16.81 -21.61
C ARG A 371 7.74 17.69 -20.81
N VAL A 372 6.52 17.90 -21.30
CA VAL A 372 5.46 18.49 -20.47
C VAL A 372 5.17 17.55 -19.30
N ARG A 373 4.97 18.08 -18.08
CA ARG A 373 4.64 17.26 -16.90
C ARG A 373 3.49 16.33 -17.24
N SER A 374 3.71 15.03 -17.11
CA SER A 374 2.75 14.02 -17.46
C SER A 374 2.88 12.87 -16.49
N LEU A 375 1.81 12.61 -15.75
CA LEU A 375 1.75 11.48 -14.83
C LEU A 375 1.89 10.18 -15.63
N GLN A 376 2.65 9.20 -15.14
CA GLN A 376 2.72 7.89 -15.77
C GLN A 376 1.33 7.25 -15.79
N GLU A 377 0.64 7.31 -14.66
CA GLU A 377 -0.76 6.96 -14.48
C GLU A 377 -1.67 8.13 -14.82
N VAL A 378 -2.69 7.90 -15.64
CA VAL A 378 -3.65 8.93 -16.06
C VAL A 378 -5.07 8.49 -15.77
N LEU A 379 -5.93 9.47 -15.49
CA LEU A 379 -7.36 9.26 -15.41
C LEU A 379 -7.92 8.93 -16.80
N VAL A 380 -8.64 7.81 -16.91
CA VAL A 380 -9.31 7.36 -18.13
C VAL A 380 -10.81 7.29 -17.89
N VAL A 381 -11.57 7.84 -18.82
CA VAL A 381 -13.04 7.87 -18.82
C VAL A 381 -13.56 7.03 -19.97
N CYS A 382 -14.46 6.10 -19.66
CA CYS A 382 -14.98 5.11 -20.58
C CYS A 382 -16.48 5.30 -20.78
N GLY A 383 -16.89 5.54 -22.02
CA GLY A 383 -18.30 5.52 -22.42
C GLY A 383 -19.16 6.55 -21.70
N GLY A 384 -20.35 6.11 -21.30
CA GLY A 384 -21.36 6.95 -20.66
C GLY A 384 -22.37 7.50 -21.66
N ASP A 385 -23.28 8.32 -21.16
CA ASP A 385 -24.36 8.92 -21.92
C ASP A 385 -24.38 10.43 -21.73
N LYS A 386 -24.65 11.16 -22.81
CA LYS A 386 -24.69 12.63 -22.79
C LYS A 386 -25.92 13.15 -23.49
N VAL A 387 -26.43 14.28 -23.02
CA VAL A 387 -27.46 15.02 -23.73
C VAL A 387 -26.86 15.70 -24.97
N THR A 388 -27.57 15.64 -26.10
CA THR A 388 -27.17 16.31 -27.34
C THR A 388 -27.13 17.83 -27.16
N THR A 389 -26.33 18.54 -27.95
CA THR A 389 -26.16 20.00 -27.80
C THR A 389 -27.46 20.79 -27.97
N ASN A 390 -28.42 20.26 -28.72
CA ASN A 390 -29.77 20.82 -28.89
C ASN A 390 -30.77 20.38 -27.79
N LEU A 391 -30.31 19.67 -26.76
CA LEU A 391 -31.10 19.13 -25.65
C LEU A 391 -32.26 18.21 -26.07
N ALA A 392 -32.23 17.68 -27.30
CA ALA A 392 -33.34 16.93 -27.88
C ALA A 392 -33.32 15.43 -27.53
N ALA A 393 -32.14 14.84 -27.31
CA ALA A 393 -32.01 13.41 -27.06
C ALA A 393 -30.77 13.10 -26.22
N ARG A 394 -30.76 11.90 -25.65
CA ARG A 394 -29.57 11.30 -25.02
C ARG A 394 -28.84 10.40 -26.01
N LYS A 395 -27.51 10.50 -26.04
CA LYS A 395 -26.64 9.80 -26.98
C LYS A 395 -25.51 9.09 -26.22
N PRO A 396 -25.52 7.75 -26.18
CA PRO A 396 -24.42 6.97 -25.64
C PRO A 396 -23.10 7.26 -26.34
N SER A 397 -22.01 7.25 -25.59
CA SER A 397 -20.64 7.49 -26.03
C SER A 397 -19.93 6.18 -26.35
N GLY A 398 -19.23 6.16 -27.48
CA GLY A 398 -18.34 5.06 -27.88
C GLY A 398 -16.88 5.30 -27.55
N GLN A 399 -16.54 6.44 -26.94
CA GLN A 399 -15.16 6.91 -26.82
C GLN A 399 -14.59 6.62 -25.43
N LEU A 400 -13.29 6.34 -25.42
CA LEU A 400 -12.44 6.36 -24.25
C LEU A 400 -11.60 7.63 -24.31
N TRP A 401 -11.53 8.35 -23.20
CA TRP A 401 -10.74 9.57 -23.06
C TRP A 401 -9.72 9.39 -21.96
N PHE A 402 -8.53 9.95 -22.12
CA PHE A 402 -7.56 10.06 -21.02
C PHE A 402 -7.19 11.52 -20.78
N ALA A 403 -6.99 11.86 -19.51
CA ALA A 403 -6.51 13.17 -19.09
C ALA A 403 -5.03 13.28 -19.47
N HIS A 404 -4.75 13.91 -20.62
CA HIS A 404 -3.40 14.03 -21.14
C HIS A 404 -2.60 15.08 -20.37
N ARG A 405 -3.19 16.26 -20.15
CA ARG A 405 -2.56 17.40 -19.47
C ARG A 405 -3.58 18.20 -18.66
N TYR A 406 -3.12 18.83 -17.59
CA TYR A 406 -3.88 19.83 -16.86
C TYR A 406 -3.31 21.20 -17.19
N LEU A 407 -4.11 22.04 -17.84
CA LEU A 407 -3.73 23.37 -18.29
C LEU A 407 -4.30 24.43 -17.33
N SER A 408 -3.43 25.35 -16.92
CA SER A 408 -3.83 26.57 -16.21
C SER A 408 -4.42 27.57 -17.19
N ALA A 409 -5.74 27.52 -17.39
CA ALA A 409 -6.48 28.52 -18.16
C ALA A 409 -6.99 29.68 -17.27
N VAL A 410 -7.42 30.77 -17.90
CA VAL A 410 -7.99 31.94 -17.22
C VAL A 410 -9.37 31.58 -16.63
N GLY A 411 -9.45 31.25 -15.34
CA GLY A 411 -10.71 30.90 -14.66
C GLY A 411 -10.51 30.30 -13.26
N LEU A 412 -11.60 29.90 -12.60
CA LEU A 412 -11.59 29.20 -11.30
C LEU A 412 -11.37 27.69 -11.43
N VAL A 413 -11.55 27.12 -12.63
CA VAL A 413 -11.47 25.68 -12.90
C VAL A 413 -10.41 25.43 -13.95
N LYS A 414 -9.50 24.48 -13.70
CA LYS A 414 -8.46 24.10 -14.65
C LYS A 414 -9.06 23.46 -15.90
N GLN A 415 -8.46 23.74 -17.05
CA GLN A 415 -8.82 23.06 -18.29
C GLN A 415 -8.03 21.76 -18.37
N VAL A 416 -8.70 20.63 -18.53
CA VAL A 416 -8.03 19.36 -18.78
C VAL A 416 -7.95 19.16 -20.30
N GLU A 417 -6.75 18.97 -20.83
CA GLU A 417 -6.57 18.49 -22.21
C GLU A 417 -6.87 17.00 -22.22
N TRP A 418 -8.05 16.65 -22.72
CA TRP A 418 -8.45 15.27 -22.93
C TRP A 418 -8.06 14.81 -24.32
N ARG A 419 -7.59 13.57 -24.43
CA ARG A 419 -7.32 12.92 -25.71
C ARG A 419 -8.06 11.61 -25.81
N ALA A 420 -8.50 11.29 -27.02
CA ALA A 420 -9.11 10.00 -27.29
C ALA A 420 -8.05 8.91 -27.13
N LEU A 421 -8.35 7.92 -26.27
CA LEU A 421 -7.54 6.72 -26.11
C LEU A 421 -7.94 5.66 -27.13
N GLY A 422 -9.23 5.60 -27.47
CA GLY A 422 -9.79 4.61 -28.39
C GLY A 422 -11.30 4.65 -28.42
N HIS A 423 -11.92 3.67 -29.07
CA HIS A 423 -13.37 3.50 -29.10
C HIS A 423 -13.77 2.04 -28.84
N PHE A 424 -14.96 1.84 -28.30
CA PHE A 424 -15.48 0.48 -28.08
C PHE A 424 -15.68 -0.25 -29.42
N PRO A 425 -15.15 -1.47 -29.59
CA PRO A 425 -15.23 -2.20 -30.86
C PRO A 425 -16.65 -2.54 -31.31
N ASP A 426 -17.59 -2.68 -30.38
CA ASP A 426 -18.97 -3.10 -30.66
C ASP A 426 -19.98 -1.95 -30.54
N GLY A 427 -19.49 -0.71 -30.42
CA GLY A 427 -20.27 0.51 -30.45
C GLY A 427 -20.49 1.16 -29.07
N PRO A 428 -21.23 2.29 -29.05
CA PRO A 428 -21.47 3.07 -27.83
C PRO A 428 -22.17 2.30 -26.71
N ARG A 429 -21.79 2.58 -25.46
CA ARG A 429 -22.41 1.97 -24.27
C ARG A 429 -22.38 2.86 -23.02
N PHE A 430 -23.35 2.63 -22.14
CA PHE A 430 -23.49 3.27 -20.82
C PHE A 430 -23.95 2.22 -19.79
N ARG A 431 -23.83 2.52 -18.48
CA ARG A 431 -24.18 1.59 -17.37
C ARG A 431 -23.42 0.25 -17.41
N HIS A 432 -22.29 0.24 -18.09
CA HIS A 432 -21.35 -0.87 -18.09
C HIS A 432 -20.52 -0.82 -16.81
N ALA A 433 -19.84 -1.93 -16.52
CA ALA A 433 -18.85 -1.99 -15.46
C ALA A 433 -17.46 -2.11 -16.08
N ILE A 434 -16.45 -1.68 -15.35
CA ILE A 434 -15.05 -1.88 -15.72
C ILE A 434 -14.27 -2.51 -14.58
N ALA A 435 -13.18 -3.18 -14.91
CA ALA A 435 -12.17 -3.62 -13.96
C ALA A 435 -10.78 -3.42 -14.57
N VAL A 436 -9.79 -3.06 -13.76
CA VAL A 436 -8.40 -2.94 -14.22
C VAL A 436 -7.55 -4.00 -13.53
N VAL A 437 -6.83 -4.79 -14.32
CA VAL A 437 -5.90 -5.82 -13.82
C VAL A 437 -4.58 -5.69 -14.57
N GLY A 438 -3.49 -5.41 -13.85
CA GLY A 438 -2.16 -5.31 -14.46
C GLY A 438 -2.06 -4.30 -15.60
N ASN A 439 -2.68 -3.12 -15.45
CA ASN A 439 -2.80 -2.08 -16.48
C ASN A 439 -3.62 -2.46 -17.73
N ILE A 440 -4.38 -3.55 -17.67
CA ILE A 440 -5.33 -3.96 -18.72
C ILE A 440 -6.73 -3.56 -18.28
N LEU A 441 -7.44 -2.85 -19.14
CA LEU A 441 -8.83 -2.44 -18.91
C LEU A 441 -9.79 -3.51 -19.41
N TYR A 442 -10.66 -4.01 -18.54
CA TYR A 442 -11.76 -4.89 -18.89
C TYR A 442 -13.07 -4.11 -18.87
N VAL A 443 -13.87 -4.24 -19.92
CA VAL A 443 -15.16 -3.56 -20.09
C VAL A 443 -16.25 -4.61 -20.22
N LEU A 444 -17.22 -4.57 -19.30
CA LEU A 444 -18.22 -5.62 -19.14
C LEU A 444 -19.63 -5.06 -19.28
N GLY A 445 -20.42 -5.67 -20.15
CA GLY A 445 -21.85 -5.41 -20.28
C GLY A 445 -22.23 -3.95 -20.54
N GLY A 446 -23.29 -3.50 -19.89
CA GLY A 446 -23.94 -2.20 -20.09
C GLY A 446 -25.08 -2.26 -21.09
N LYS A 447 -25.48 -1.09 -21.61
CA LYS A 447 -26.55 -0.96 -22.59
C LYS A 447 -26.09 -0.19 -23.82
N ARG A 448 -26.55 -0.62 -25.00
CA ARG A 448 -26.42 0.15 -26.26
C ARG A 448 -27.42 1.28 -26.34
N TYR A 449 -28.61 1.04 -25.83
CA TYR A 449 -29.73 1.97 -25.82
C TYR A 449 -30.68 1.65 -24.65
N TYR A 450 -31.72 2.46 -24.45
CA TYR A 450 -32.61 2.35 -23.28
C TYR A 450 -33.53 1.13 -23.27
N GLY A 451 -33.61 0.35 -24.36
CA GLY A 451 -34.46 -0.83 -24.45
C GLY A 451 -34.03 -1.96 -23.50
N VAL A 452 -34.97 -2.87 -23.25
CA VAL A 452 -34.74 -4.05 -22.40
C VAL A 452 -33.78 -5.03 -23.09
N HIS A 453 -33.93 -5.20 -24.41
CA HIS A 453 -33.10 -6.09 -25.24
C HIS A 453 -31.74 -5.50 -25.65
N ASP A 454 -31.45 -4.26 -25.28
CA ASP A 454 -30.18 -3.58 -25.59
C ASP A 454 -29.07 -3.85 -24.55
N THR A 455 -29.35 -4.72 -23.58
CA THR A 455 -28.44 -5.09 -22.50
C THR A 455 -27.37 -6.05 -23.00
N LEU A 456 -26.10 -5.71 -22.80
CA LEU A 456 -24.95 -6.44 -23.32
C LEU A 456 -24.42 -7.47 -22.33
N ALA A 457 -24.03 -8.63 -22.85
CA ALA A 457 -23.22 -9.64 -22.15
C ALA A 457 -21.74 -9.60 -22.57
N SER A 458 -21.41 -8.78 -23.56
CA SER A 458 -20.07 -8.72 -24.16
C SER A 458 -19.02 -8.26 -23.16
N VAL A 459 -17.85 -8.89 -23.22
CA VAL A 459 -16.67 -8.55 -22.45
C VAL A 459 -15.53 -8.26 -23.42
N TYR A 460 -14.84 -7.15 -23.18
CA TYR A 460 -13.68 -6.74 -23.96
C TYR A 460 -12.54 -6.40 -23.02
N ARG A 461 -11.31 -6.71 -23.43
CA ARG A 461 -10.10 -6.14 -22.81
C ARG A 461 -9.39 -5.19 -23.76
N TYR A 462 -8.83 -4.13 -23.19
CA TYR A 462 -7.99 -3.17 -23.89
C TYR A 462 -6.62 -3.12 -23.23
N GLN A 463 -5.58 -3.28 -24.05
CA GLN A 463 -4.18 -3.21 -23.63
C GLN A 463 -3.59 -1.88 -24.11
N PRO A 464 -3.36 -0.89 -23.20
CA PRO A 464 -2.86 0.42 -23.59
C PRO A 464 -1.47 0.40 -24.21
N MET A 465 -0.65 -0.63 -23.91
CA MET A 465 0.72 -0.74 -24.43
C MET A 465 0.76 -1.06 -25.92
N ASP A 466 -0.21 -1.85 -26.39
CA ASP A 466 -0.31 -2.31 -27.79
C ASP A 466 -1.41 -1.57 -28.57
N ASP A 467 -2.18 -0.70 -27.89
CA ASP A 467 -3.39 -0.05 -28.41
C ASP A 467 -4.38 -1.06 -29.04
N ALA A 468 -4.53 -2.21 -28.38
CA ALA A 468 -5.26 -3.35 -28.93
C ALA A 468 -6.49 -3.70 -28.09
N TRP A 469 -7.59 -3.95 -28.79
CA TRP A 469 -8.82 -4.50 -28.23
C TRP A 469 -8.93 -5.98 -28.53
N GLU A 470 -9.42 -6.73 -27.56
CA GLU A 470 -9.71 -8.16 -27.71
C GLU A 470 -11.08 -8.48 -27.13
N ARG A 471 -11.85 -9.28 -27.87
CA ARG A 471 -13.14 -9.78 -27.43
C ARG A 471 -12.94 -11.07 -26.64
N LEU A 472 -13.47 -11.10 -25.44
CA LEU A 472 -13.36 -12.23 -24.51
C LEU A 472 -14.68 -13.00 -24.44
N ALA A 473 -14.68 -14.11 -23.69
CA ALA A 473 -15.90 -14.84 -23.38
C ALA A 473 -16.95 -13.92 -22.76
N SER A 474 -18.16 -13.98 -23.31
CA SER A 474 -19.29 -13.18 -22.85
C SER A 474 -19.86 -13.76 -21.54
N MET A 475 -20.41 -12.90 -20.70
CA MET A 475 -21.13 -13.30 -19.48
C MET A 475 -22.32 -14.22 -19.84
N THR A 476 -22.78 -15.00 -18.87
CA THR A 476 -23.92 -15.91 -19.08
C THR A 476 -25.21 -15.15 -19.39
N CYS A 477 -25.38 -13.96 -18.79
CA CYS A 477 -26.47 -13.04 -19.09
C CYS A 477 -25.95 -11.61 -19.31
N GLY A 478 -26.70 -10.83 -20.11
CA GLY A 478 -26.43 -9.41 -20.29
C GLY A 478 -26.80 -8.63 -19.03
N ARG A 479 -25.90 -7.72 -18.60
CA ARG A 479 -26.06 -6.97 -17.34
C ARG A 479 -25.80 -5.48 -17.51
N SER A 480 -26.50 -4.65 -16.76
CA SER A 480 -26.24 -3.20 -16.61
C SER A 480 -26.46 -2.77 -15.16
N TYR A 481 -25.94 -1.61 -14.74
CA TYR A 481 -26.04 -1.16 -13.33
C TYR A 481 -25.54 -2.17 -12.30
N PHE A 482 -24.50 -2.93 -12.67
CA PHE A 482 -23.83 -3.92 -11.83
C PHE A 482 -22.42 -3.44 -11.50
N ALA A 483 -21.79 -4.04 -10.50
CA ALA A 483 -20.39 -3.80 -10.19
C ALA A 483 -19.50 -4.95 -10.72
N ALA A 484 -18.36 -4.60 -11.31
CA ALA A 484 -17.31 -5.55 -11.69
C ALA A 484 -16.07 -5.29 -10.86
N VAL A 485 -15.55 -6.31 -10.18
CA VAL A 485 -14.42 -6.17 -9.26
C VAL A 485 -13.40 -7.27 -9.48
N ALA A 486 -12.13 -6.89 -9.65
CA ALA A 486 -11.03 -7.84 -9.71
C ALA A 486 -10.60 -8.28 -8.31
N LEU A 487 -10.43 -9.59 -8.10
CA LEU A 487 -9.95 -10.18 -6.86
C LEU A 487 -9.12 -11.43 -7.17
N GLY A 488 -7.83 -11.37 -6.88
CA GLY A 488 -6.87 -12.43 -7.26
C GLY A 488 -6.85 -12.60 -8.78
N ASP A 489 -6.95 -13.84 -9.25
CA ASP A 489 -6.93 -14.20 -10.68
C ASP A 489 -8.31 -14.14 -11.35
N PHE A 490 -9.29 -13.49 -10.72
CA PHE A 490 -10.68 -13.48 -11.18
C PHE A 490 -11.27 -12.06 -11.22
N ILE A 491 -12.24 -11.86 -12.12
CA ILE A 491 -13.13 -10.69 -12.12
C ILE A 491 -14.54 -11.14 -11.76
N TYR A 492 -15.16 -10.50 -10.77
CA TYR A 492 -16.51 -10.83 -10.31
C TYR A 492 -17.51 -9.80 -10.82
N ALA A 493 -18.58 -10.25 -11.47
CA ALA A 493 -19.74 -9.46 -11.84
C ALA A 493 -20.86 -9.68 -10.81
N LEU A 494 -21.23 -8.63 -10.09
CA LEU A 494 -22.11 -8.67 -8.92
C LEU A 494 -23.44 -7.98 -9.24
N GLY A 495 -24.55 -8.72 -9.17
CA GLY A 495 -25.91 -8.19 -9.31
C GLY A 495 -26.20 -7.42 -10.61
N GLY A 496 -27.00 -6.36 -10.50
CA GLY A 496 -27.41 -5.44 -11.57
C GLY A 496 -28.80 -5.70 -12.13
N ASN A 497 -29.06 -5.16 -13.32
CA ASN A 497 -30.25 -5.43 -14.13
C ASN A 497 -29.89 -6.48 -15.17
N SER A 498 -30.72 -7.51 -15.32
CA SER A 498 -30.47 -8.63 -16.25
C SER A 498 -31.72 -8.99 -17.03
N GLY A 499 -31.76 -8.65 -18.32
CA GLY A 499 -32.93 -8.87 -19.17
C GLY A 499 -34.16 -8.12 -18.65
N GLU A 500 -35.24 -8.83 -18.36
CA GLU A 500 -36.49 -8.27 -17.82
C GLU A 500 -36.44 -8.03 -16.30
N LEU A 501 -35.43 -8.58 -15.60
CA LEU A 501 -35.29 -8.40 -14.15
C LEU A 501 -34.72 -7.01 -13.84
N TYR A 502 -35.44 -6.26 -13.00
CA TYR A 502 -35.01 -4.95 -12.53
C TYR A 502 -33.75 -5.06 -11.65
N CYS A 503 -33.72 -6.02 -10.73
CA CYS A 503 -32.54 -6.36 -9.92
C CYS A 503 -32.25 -7.87 -10.02
N THR A 504 -30.99 -8.25 -9.88
CA THR A 504 -30.58 -9.65 -9.69
C THR A 504 -29.58 -9.76 -8.55
N ASP A 505 -29.59 -10.90 -7.87
CA ASP A 505 -28.63 -11.33 -6.86
C ASP A 505 -27.48 -12.16 -7.45
N ALA A 506 -27.54 -12.48 -8.74
CA ALA A 506 -26.61 -13.40 -9.37
C ALA A 506 -25.18 -12.87 -9.35
N VAL A 507 -24.24 -13.74 -9.00
CA VAL A 507 -22.80 -13.47 -9.06
C VAL A 507 -22.15 -14.42 -10.07
N GLU A 508 -21.36 -13.85 -10.97
CA GLU A 508 -20.53 -14.61 -11.90
C GLU A 508 -19.07 -14.21 -11.72
N ARG A 509 -18.15 -15.18 -11.84
CA ARG A 509 -16.71 -14.93 -11.88
C ARG A 509 -16.13 -15.30 -13.22
N TYR A 510 -15.23 -14.46 -13.70
CA TYR A 510 -14.44 -14.64 -14.90
C TYR A 510 -13.03 -15.08 -14.51
N ASP A 511 -12.58 -16.18 -15.09
CA ASP A 511 -11.22 -16.71 -14.95
C ASP A 511 -10.30 -16.07 -16.00
N LEU A 512 -9.36 -15.23 -15.53
CA LEU A 512 -8.45 -14.48 -16.39
C LEU A 512 -7.49 -15.38 -17.18
N ALA A 513 -7.17 -16.56 -16.67
CA ALA A 513 -6.25 -17.50 -17.31
C ALA A 513 -6.93 -18.33 -18.39
N ASN A 514 -8.19 -18.72 -18.14
CA ASN A 514 -8.91 -19.66 -19.01
C ASN A 514 -9.93 -19.01 -19.95
N ASP A 515 -10.19 -17.70 -19.84
CA ASP A 515 -11.24 -16.99 -20.58
C ASP A 515 -12.62 -17.67 -20.44
N THR A 516 -13.04 -17.94 -19.20
CA THR A 516 -14.33 -18.59 -18.92
C THR A 516 -15.09 -17.94 -17.77
N TRP A 517 -16.42 -17.97 -17.87
CA TRP A 517 -17.32 -17.53 -16.80
C TRP A 517 -17.87 -18.72 -16.01
N ARG A 518 -18.03 -18.54 -14.70
CA ARG A 518 -18.68 -19.50 -13.80
C ARG A 518 -19.60 -18.78 -12.83
N LYS A 519 -20.76 -19.37 -12.55
CA LYS A 519 -21.65 -18.88 -11.48
C LYS A 519 -21.01 -19.07 -10.11
N CYS A 520 -21.28 -18.15 -9.20
CA CYS A 520 -20.88 -18.21 -7.80
C CYS A 520 -22.10 -18.22 -6.88
N GLN A 521 -21.85 -18.21 -5.58
CA GLN A 521 -22.90 -18.00 -4.59
C GLN A 521 -23.57 -16.64 -4.83
N PRO A 522 -24.91 -16.57 -4.85
CA PRO A 522 -25.60 -15.31 -5.06
C PRO A 522 -25.40 -14.35 -3.88
N LEU A 523 -25.65 -13.07 -4.12
CA LEU A 523 -25.80 -12.08 -3.06
C LEU A 523 -27.01 -12.44 -2.18
N PRO A 524 -27.02 -12.06 -0.90
CA PRO A 524 -28.17 -12.31 -0.02
C PRO A 524 -29.42 -11.49 -0.40
N MET A 525 -29.28 -10.51 -1.31
CA MET A 525 -30.35 -9.68 -1.83
C MET A 525 -30.07 -9.29 -3.29
N ALA A 526 -31.13 -9.16 -4.09
CA ALA A 526 -31.03 -8.67 -5.46
C ALA A 526 -30.85 -7.15 -5.45
N LEU A 527 -29.81 -6.65 -6.14
CA LEU A 527 -29.41 -5.24 -6.10
C LEU A 527 -29.03 -4.72 -7.48
N CYS A 528 -29.40 -3.48 -7.78
CA CYS A 528 -28.84 -2.71 -8.89
C CYS A 528 -28.35 -1.33 -8.43
N GLY A 529 -27.42 -0.73 -9.18
CA GLY A 529 -26.85 0.58 -8.85
C GLY A 529 -26.10 0.59 -7.51
N HIS A 530 -25.68 -0.55 -7.01
CA HIS A 530 -24.78 -0.67 -5.87
C HIS A 530 -23.34 -0.40 -6.31
N ALA A 531 -22.47 -0.09 -5.37
CA ALA A 531 -21.04 0.03 -5.62
C ALA A 531 -20.29 -1.13 -4.98
N ALA A 532 -19.22 -1.63 -5.61
CA ALA A 532 -18.41 -2.70 -5.07
C ALA A 532 -16.92 -2.48 -5.30
N CYS A 533 -16.08 -2.96 -4.38
CA CYS A 533 -14.63 -2.93 -4.51
C CYS A 533 -13.97 -4.10 -3.76
N ALA A 534 -12.69 -4.35 -4.02
CA ALA A 534 -11.92 -5.40 -3.37
C ALA A 534 -10.95 -4.81 -2.35
N LEU A 535 -10.91 -5.38 -1.14
CA LEU A 535 -9.98 -5.02 -0.09
C LEU A 535 -9.66 -6.24 0.76
N ASP A 536 -8.38 -6.45 1.09
CA ASP A 536 -7.89 -7.51 1.98
C ASP A 536 -8.44 -8.91 1.66
N GLY A 537 -8.48 -9.27 0.37
CA GLY A 537 -8.90 -10.59 -0.08
C GLY A 537 -10.43 -10.81 -0.12
N ALA A 538 -11.24 -9.78 0.13
CA ALA A 538 -12.70 -9.86 0.09
C ALA A 538 -13.31 -8.79 -0.84
N LEU A 539 -14.53 -9.07 -1.32
CA LEU A 539 -15.34 -8.10 -2.04
C LEU A 539 -16.27 -7.39 -1.05
N TYR A 540 -16.36 -6.07 -1.14
CA TYR A 540 -17.29 -5.27 -0.38
C TYR A 540 -18.35 -4.70 -1.32
N VAL A 541 -19.62 -4.81 -0.96
CA VAL A 541 -20.77 -4.32 -1.73
C VAL A 541 -21.57 -3.37 -0.87
N SER A 542 -21.76 -2.14 -1.31
CA SER A 542 -22.48 -1.11 -0.54
C SER A 542 -23.70 -0.59 -1.28
N GLY A 543 -24.79 -0.39 -0.52
CA GLY A 543 -26.01 0.27 -0.98
C GLY A 543 -26.65 -0.38 -2.21
N GLY A 544 -27.16 0.47 -3.12
CA GLY A 544 -27.94 0.07 -4.28
C GLY A 544 -29.45 0.15 -4.04
N CYS A 545 -30.22 -0.24 -5.05
CA CYS A 545 -31.67 -0.38 -5.00
C CYS A 545 -32.07 -1.86 -5.03
N ASP A 546 -33.05 -2.21 -4.22
CA ASP A 546 -33.70 -3.53 -4.26
C ASP A 546 -34.83 -3.60 -5.31
N GLU A 547 -35.51 -4.74 -5.37
CA GLU A 547 -36.67 -4.95 -6.27
C GLU A 547 -37.86 -4.05 -5.97
N ALA A 548 -37.97 -3.52 -4.73
CA ALA A 548 -38.98 -2.55 -4.32
C ALA A 548 -38.56 -1.10 -4.59
N CYS A 549 -37.47 -0.91 -5.36
CA CYS A 549 -36.87 0.39 -5.68
C CYS A 549 -36.46 1.20 -4.43
N GLN A 550 -36.15 0.53 -3.32
CA GLN A 550 -35.70 1.16 -2.08
C GLN A 550 -34.17 1.22 -2.03
N CYS A 551 -33.64 2.41 -1.74
CA CYS A 551 -32.21 2.58 -1.53
C CYS A 551 -31.76 1.87 -0.25
N GLN A 552 -30.64 1.17 -0.30
CA GLN A 552 -30.13 0.39 0.82
C GLN A 552 -29.00 1.13 1.58
N THR A 553 -28.87 0.84 2.88
CA THR A 553 -27.75 1.27 3.73
C THR A 553 -26.70 0.16 3.93
N SER A 554 -27.00 -1.07 3.51
CA SER A 554 -26.21 -2.24 3.82
C SER A 554 -24.80 -2.19 3.24
N LEU A 555 -23.82 -2.65 4.03
CA LEU A 555 -22.49 -3.04 3.57
C LEU A 555 -22.36 -4.55 3.72
N LEU A 556 -22.08 -5.23 2.61
CA LEU A 556 -21.88 -6.67 2.57
C LEU A 556 -20.42 -6.98 2.31
N ARG A 557 -19.85 -7.91 3.07
CA ARG A 557 -18.57 -8.54 2.76
C ARG A 557 -18.83 -9.92 2.17
N TYR A 558 -18.36 -10.10 0.95
CA TYR A 558 -18.51 -11.31 0.15
C TYR A 558 -17.13 -11.94 -0.05
N ILE A 559 -16.97 -13.19 0.40
CA ILE A 559 -15.77 -13.99 0.19
C ILE A 559 -16.18 -15.18 -0.67
N PRO A 560 -15.56 -15.39 -1.85
CA PRO A 560 -15.91 -16.52 -2.71
C PRO A 560 -15.80 -17.86 -1.97
N GLY A 561 -16.91 -18.61 -1.90
CA GLY A 561 -16.98 -19.92 -1.25
C GLY A 561 -17.41 -19.89 0.23
N ALA A 562 -17.54 -18.70 0.83
CA ALA A 562 -18.07 -18.51 2.17
C ALA A 562 -19.38 -17.70 2.13
N PRO A 563 -20.27 -17.86 3.12
CA PRO A 563 -21.49 -17.06 3.18
C PRO A 563 -21.19 -15.57 3.30
N ALA A 564 -21.97 -14.74 2.61
CA ALA A 564 -21.85 -13.29 2.70
C ALA A 564 -22.20 -12.79 4.11
N THR A 565 -21.41 -11.85 4.63
CA THR A 565 -21.59 -11.28 5.97
C THR A 565 -22.03 -9.83 5.88
N LEU A 566 -23.09 -9.46 6.59
CA LEU A 566 -23.52 -8.07 6.76
C LEU A 566 -22.62 -7.38 7.79
N LEU A 567 -22.14 -6.19 7.45
CA LEU A 567 -21.29 -5.34 8.28
C LEU A 567 -22.09 -4.11 8.76
N ALA A 568 -21.44 -3.22 9.51
CA ALA A 568 -22.07 -1.98 9.97
C ALA A 568 -22.67 -1.21 8.77
N PRO A 569 -23.95 -0.81 8.85
CA PRO A 569 -24.61 -0.09 7.77
C PRO A 569 -24.07 1.33 7.67
N MET A 570 -24.13 1.89 6.46
CA MET A 570 -23.83 3.29 6.17
C MET A 570 -24.77 4.23 6.95
N ASN A 571 -24.34 5.47 7.23
CA ASN A 571 -25.19 6.44 7.94
C ASN A 571 -26.40 6.90 7.11
N GLY A 572 -26.34 6.78 5.79
CA GLY A 572 -27.42 7.13 4.88
C GLY A 572 -27.59 6.10 3.77
N GLN A 573 -28.83 5.89 3.35
CA GLN A 573 -29.15 5.05 2.20
C GLN A 573 -28.63 5.68 0.92
N ARG A 574 -28.15 4.85 -0.01
CA ARG A 574 -27.70 5.33 -1.32
C ARG A 574 -27.77 4.29 -2.43
N ALA A 575 -28.05 4.77 -3.64
CA ALA A 575 -27.92 4.03 -4.89
C ALA A 575 -27.34 4.92 -6.00
N GLY A 576 -26.64 4.33 -6.98
CA GLY A 576 -25.90 5.07 -8.00
C GLY A 576 -24.77 5.93 -7.43
N HIS A 577 -24.30 5.59 -6.24
CA HIS A 577 -23.15 6.21 -5.58
C HIS A 577 -21.85 5.58 -6.06
N ILE A 578 -20.74 6.19 -5.66
CA ILE A 578 -19.41 5.66 -5.92
C ILE A 578 -18.85 4.98 -4.67
N MET A 579 -17.98 3.98 -4.87
CA MET A 579 -17.18 3.39 -3.80
C MET A 579 -15.76 3.11 -4.30
N GLU A 580 -14.76 3.53 -3.54
CA GLU A 580 -13.35 3.37 -3.91
C GLU A 580 -12.51 3.00 -2.69
N VAL A 581 -11.36 2.35 -2.95
CA VAL A 581 -10.41 1.94 -1.92
C VAL A 581 -9.22 2.88 -1.91
N ALA A 582 -8.95 3.49 -0.76
CA ALA A 582 -7.75 4.30 -0.56
C ALA A 582 -7.21 4.08 0.85
N GLY A 583 -5.89 3.94 1.00
CA GLY A 583 -5.25 3.78 2.31
C GLY A 583 -5.77 2.61 3.16
N GLY A 584 -6.25 1.53 2.53
CA GLY A 584 -6.84 0.38 3.23
C GLY A 584 -8.23 0.64 3.84
N GLN A 585 -8.92 1.68 3.38
CA GLN A 585 -10.27 2.04 3.81
C GLN A 585 -11.21 2.15 2.61
N LEU A 586 -12.52 2.04 2.87
CA LEU A 586 -13.55 2.14 1.84
C LEU A 586 -14.21 3.51 1.90
N TYR A 587 -14.10 4.27 0.82
CA TYR A 587 -14.73 5.58 0.70
C TYR A 587 -15.99 5.47 -0.15
N VAL A 588 -17.09 6.03 0.32
CA VAL A 588 -18.36 6.09 -0.41
C VAL A 588 -18.83 7.52 -0.51
N ALA A 589 -19.28 7.92 -1.70
CA ALA A 589 -19.72 9.29 -1.94
C ALA A 589 -20.94 9.33 -2.86
N GLY A 590 -21.83 10.27 -2.57
CA GLY A 590 -22.86 10.65 -3.54
C GLY A 590 -24.03 9.67 -3.64
N GLY A 591 -24.66 9.68 -4.82
CA GLY A 591 -25.79 8.83 -5.18
C GLY A 591 -27.15 9.47 -4.92
N LEU A 592 -28.18 8.63 -4.94
CA LEU A 592 -29.58 8.95 -4.68
C LEU A 592 -29.98 8.39 -3.33
N CYS A 593 -30.84 9.09 -2.59
CA CYS A 593 -31.50 8.53 -1.41
C CYS A 593 -33.01 8.76 -1.49
N GLN A 594 -33.80 7.91 -0.81
CA GLN A 594 -35.25 8.11 -0.69
C GLN A 594 -35.54 9.42 0.04
N GLN A 595 -36.61 10.10 -0.37
CA GLN A 595 -37.14 11.25 0.35
C GLN A 595 -37.98 10.80 1.55
N ASP A 596 -37.71 11.33 2.74
CA ASP A 596 -38.43 10.95 3.97
C ASP A 596 -39.94 11.23 3.84
N GLY A 597 -40.75 10.17 3.92
CA GLY A 597 -42.22 10.27 3.94
C GLY A 597 -42.90 10.58 2.60
N GLN A 598 -42.20 10.52 1.45
CA GLN A 598 -42.78 10.71 0.11
C GLN A 598 -42.29 9.68 -0.91
N THR A 599 -43.05 9.51 -2.00
CA THR A 599 -42.61 8.74 -3.18
C THR A 599 -41.66 9.58 -4.03
N GLY A 600 -40.35 9.43 -3.83
CA GLY A 600 -39.34 10.14 -4.62
C GLY A 600 -37.90 9.92 -4.16
N TYR A 601 -36.95 10.34 -5.00
CA TYR A 601 -35.52 10.36 -4.67
C TYR A 601 -35.03 11.80 -4.52
N ARG A 602 -33.91 11.99 -3.83
CA ARG A 602 -33.15 13.25 -3.78
C ARG A 602 -31.65 12.97 -3.89
N ASP A 603 -30.88 14.03 -4.15
CA ASP A 603 -29.43 13.95 -4.19
C ASP A 603 -28.86 13.62 -2.80
N GLN A 604 -27.99 12.62 -2.72
CA GLN A 604 -27.18 12.31 -1.55
C GLN A 604 -25.81 12.96 -1.72
N LEU A 605 -25.43 13.87 -0.82
CA LEU A 605 -24.11 14.54 -0.86
C LEU A 605 -23.14 14.04 0.21
N ALA A 606 -23.60 13.15 1.10
CA ALA A 606 -22.75 12.58 2.14
C ALA A 606 -21.53 11.88 1.52
N PHE A 607 -20.40 12.06 2.20
CA PHE A 607 -19.14 11.40 1.91
C PHE A 607 -18.64 10.76 3.19
N GLU A 608 -18.44 9.45 3.16
CA GLU A 608 -18.17 8.65 4.35
C GLU A 608 -17.03 7.67 4.08
N VAL A 609 -16.31 7.32 5.14
CA VAL A 609 -15.24 6.32 5.08
C VAL A 609 -15.52 5.21 6.07
N TYR A 610 -15.34 3.97 5.65
CA TYR A 610 -15.47 2.78 6.47
C TYR A 610 -14.10 2.20 6.81
N SER A 611 -13.93 1.86 8.09
CA SER A 611 -12.75 1.16 8.60
C SER A 611 -13.09 -0.32 8.81
N PRO A 612 -12.59 -1.26 7.97
CA PRO A 612 -12.86 -2.68 8.14
C PRO A 612 -12.35 -3.26 9.46
N LYS A 613 -11.30 -2.68 10.03
CA LYS A 613 -10.73 -3.12 11.32
C LYS A 613 -11.65 -2.81 12.50
N LEU A 614 -12.42 -1.74 12.41
CA LEU A 614 -13.27 -1.25 13.49
C LEU A 614 -14.76 -1.51 13.23
N ASP A 615 -15.12 -1.94 12.03
CA ASP A 615 -16.51 -2.08 11.56
C ASP A 615 -17.36 -0.82 11.84
N THR A 616 -16.84 0.34 11.42
CA THR A 616 -17.47 1.64 11.66
C THR A 616 -17.33 2.59 10.49
N TRP A 617 -18.34 3.44 10.32
CA TRP A 617 -18.37 4.53 9.35
C TRP A 617 -18.08 5.87 10.01
N VAL A 618 -17.29 6.71 9.35
CA VAL A 618 -17.00 8.08 9.75
C VAL A 618 -17.43 9.03 8.64
N LEU A 619 -18.24 10.04 9.01
CA LEU A 619 -18.66 11.10 8.09
C LEU A 619 -17.53 12.09 7.84
N LEU A 620 -17.31 12.42 6.57
CA LEU A 620 -16.31 13.37 6.09
C LEU A 620 -17.00 14.60 5.48
N SER A 621 -16.20 15.53 4.96
CA SER A 621 -16.72 16.70 4.26
C SER A 621 -17.56 16.29 3.05
N PRO A 622 -18.82 16.75 2.93
CA PRO A 622 -19.72 16.33 1.86
C PRO A 622 -19.23 16.81 0.49
N LEU A 623 -19.76 16.17 -0.56
CA LEU A 623 -19.48 16.55 -1.93
C LEU A 623 -19.95 18.00 -2.21
N PRO A 624 -19.15 18.82 -2.93
CA PRO A 624 -19.56 20.17 -3.32
C PRO A 624 -20.72 20.20 -4.33
N HIS A 625 -20.91 19.10 -5.05
CA HIS A 625 -21.90 18.95 -6.11
C HIS A 625 -22.43 17.51 -6.18
N ALA A 626 -23.65 17.33 -6.69
CA ALA A 626 -24.21 15.99 -6.86
C ALA A 626 -23.54 15.24 -8.04
N HIS A 627 -23.25 13.97 -7.82
CA HIS A 627 -22.59 13.07 -8.76
C HIS A 627 -23.35 11.74 -8.87
N VAL A 628 -24.66 11.78 -9.12
CA VAL A 628 -25.46 10.55 -9.30
C VAL A 628 -24.97 9.83 -10.55
N VAL A 629 -24.70 8.52 -10.44
CA VAL A 629 -24.14 7.65 -11.50
C VAL A 629 -22.91 8.27 -12.19
N GLY A 630 -22.09 8.97 -11.41
CA GLY A 630 -20.78 9.47 -11.81
C GLY A 630 -19.73 8.35 -11.82
N GLY A 631 -18.56 8.66 -12.39
CA GLY A 631 -17.38 7.81 -12.30
C GLY A 631 -16.50 8.19 -11.12
N ALA A 632 -15.68 7.24 -10.65
CA ALA A 632 -14.68 7.48 -9.63
C ALA A 632 -13.37 6.79 -9.98
N ALA A 633 -12.27 7.28 -9.41
CA ALA A 633 -10.96 6.66 -9.48
C ALA A 633 -10.06 7.21 -8.37
N VAL A 634 -9.07 6.43 -7.94
CA VAL A 634 -8.03 6.90 -7.01
C VAL A 634 -6.74 7.11 -7.79
N LEU A 635 -6.23 8.35 -7.80
CA LEU A 635 -5.00 8.72 -8.52
C LEU A 635 -4.08 9.52 -7.59
N GLY A 636 -2.83 9.08 -7.43
CA GLY A 636 -1.85 9.77 -6.58
C GLY A 636 -2.28 9.93 -5.12
N GLY A 637 -3.09 9.01 -4.61
CA GLY A 637 -3.66 9.08 -3.25
C GLY A 637 -4.86 10.02 -3.09
N GLU A 638 -5.31 10.69 -4.15
CA GLU A 638 -6.52 11.51 -4.17
C GLU A 638 -7.71 10.71 -4.71
N LEU A 639 -8.88 10.85 -4.08
CA LEU A 639 -10.12 10.26 -4.59
C LEU A 639 -10.77 11.23 -5.57
N LEU A 640 -10.92 10.82 -6.82
CA LEU A 640 -11.55 11.59 -7.89
C LEU A 640 -13.00 11.15 -8.08
N VAL A 641 -13.90 12.12 -8.21
CA VAL A 641 -15.32 11.93 -8.55
C VAL A 641 -15.66 12.83 -9.74
N LEU A 642 -16.25 12.27 -10.78
CA LEU A 642 -16.43 12.97 -12.05
C LEU A 642 -17.73 12.64 -12.75
N GLY A 643 -18.30 13.65 -13.41
CA GLY A 643 -19.53 13.50 -14.19
C GLY A 643 -20.73 13.08 -13.33
N GLY A 644 -21.72 12.44 -13.95
CA GLY A 644 -23.00 12.16 -13.31
C GLY A 644 -23.98 13.32 -13.47
N TYR A 645 -25.07 13.27 -12.70
CA TYR A 645 -26.09 14.31 -12.72
C TYR A 645 -26.58 14.65 -11.31
N SER A 646 -27.30 15.76 -11.19
CA SER A 646 -28.11 16.11 -10.03
C SER A 646 -29.56 15.71 -10.29
N HIS A 647 -30.14 14.88 -9.42
CA HIS A 647 -31.52 14.47 -9.49
C HIS A 647 -32.50 15.61 -9.21
N GLU A 648 -32.12 16.55 -8.34
CA GLU A 648 -32.98 17.70 -8.03
C GLU A 648 -33.07 18.69 -9.19
N THR A 649 -31.96 18.87 -9.93
CA THR A 649 -31.90 19.84 -11.04
C THR A 649 -31.99 19.22 -12.43
N TYR A 650 -31.89 17.89 -12.53
CA TYR A 650 -31.79 17.12 -13.77
C TYR A 650 -30.67 17.58 -14.71
N ARG A 651 -29.61 18.18 -14.16
CA ARG A 651 -28.46 18.67 -14.94
C ARG A 651 -27.31 17.68 -14.86
N ASP A 652 -26.79 17.33 -16.03
CA ASP A 652 -25.55 16.59 -16.16
C ASP A 652 -24.38 17.50 -15.75
N THR A 653 -23.45 16.97 -14.96
CA THR A 653 -22.23 17.68 -14.59
C THR A 653 -21.05 17.23 -15.44
N HIS A 654 -20.13 18.15 -15.70
CA HIS A 654 -18.84 17.90 -16.34
C HIS A 654 -17.71 18.11 -15.35
N LEU A 655 -18.00 18.38 -14.07
CA LEU A 655 -17.00 18.68 -13.06
C LEU A 655 -16.23 17.41 -12.65
N VAL A 656 -14.95 17.60 -12.33
CA VAL A 656 -14.08 16.62 -11.68
C VAL A 656 -13.70 17.17 -10.30
N HIS A 657 -14.18 16.54 -9.25
CA HIS A 657 -13.82 16.86 -7.87
C HIS A 657 -12.81 15.86 -7.33
N ALA A 658 -11.82 16.34 -6.57
CA ALA A 658 -10.86 15.52 -5.86
C ALA A 658 -10.98 15.75 -4.37
N TYR A 659 -10.97 14.66 -3.60
CA TYR A 659 -10.80 14.72 -2.16
C TYR A 659 -9.33 14.51 -1.81
N GLN A 660 -8.77 15.45 -1.05
CA GLN A 660 -7.41 15.37 -0.53
C GLN A 660 -7.44 14.86 0.91
N PRO A 661 -6.99 13.62 1.20
CA PRO A 661 -7.03 13.07 2.57
C PRO A 661 -6.23 13.90 3.58
N GLY A 662 -5.09 14.47 3.18
CA GLY A 662 -4.23 15.27 4.05
C GLY A 662 -4.88 16.56 4.55
N THR A 663 -5.61 17.27 3.68
CA THR A 663 -6.29 18.53 4.03
C THR A 663 -7.76 18.35 4.39
N ARG A 664 -8.31 17.14 4.18
CA ARG A 664 -9.72 16.76 4.36
C ARG A 664 -10.69 17.67 3.62
N ARG A 665 -10.33 18.11 2.40
CA ARG A 665 -11.13 19.03 1.60
C ARG A 665 -11.34 18.53 0.18
N TRP A 666 -12.47 18.94 -0.39
CA TRP A 666 -12.76 18.80 -1.80
C TRP A 666 -12.25 20.00 -2.58
N ILE A 667 -11.69 19.73 -3.76
CA ILE A 667 -11.26 20.74 -4.73
C ILE A 667 -11.69 20.35 -6.14
N THR A 668 -11.97 21.34 -6.97
CA THR A 668 -12.26 21.12 -8.39
C THR A 668 -10.97 20.94 -9.17
N ARG A 669 -10.71 19.73 -9.67
CA ARG A 669 -9.51 19.40 -10.46
C ARG A 669 -9.61 19.83 -11.90
N GLY A 670 -10.81 19.94 -12.44
CA GLY A 670 -11.04 20.36 -13.82
C GLY A 670 -12.40 19.94 -14.33
N THR A 671 -12.51 19.80 -15.65
CA THR A 671 -13.73 19.43 -16.34
C THR A 671 -13.52 18.30 -17.33
N LEU A 672 -14.57 17.50 -17.55
CA LEU A 672 -14.70 16.51 -18.62
C LEU A 672 -14.88 17.18 -19.99
N PRO A 673 -14.59 16.47 -21.11
CA PRO A 673 -14.85 16.99 -22.46
C PRO A 673 -16.33 17.34 -22.68
N HIS A 674 -17.19 16.53 -22.08
CA HIS A 674 -18.64 16.70 -22.09
C HIS A 674 -19.20 16.30 -20.72
N ALA A 675 -20.39 16.79 -20.39
CA ALA A 675 -21.14 16.30 -19.24
C ALA A 675 -21.66 14.89 -19.57
N TYR A 676 -21.13 13.89 -18.89
CA TYR A 676 -21.45 12.48 -19.08
C TYR A 676 -22.13 11.95 -17.83
N THR A 677 -23.09 11.05 -18.00
CA THR A 677 -23.73 10.24 -16.95
C THR A 677 -23.52 8.76 -17.23
N ASP A 678 -23.69 7.88 -16.25
CA ASP A 678 -23.57 6.42 -16.44
C ASP A 678 -22.21 6.01 -17.07
N LEU A 679 -21.17 6.81 -16.84
CA LEU A 679 -19.79 6.61 -17.30
C LEU A 679 -19.01 5.76 -16.30
N GLN A 680 -17.89 5.20 -16.73
CA GLN A 680 -16.93 4.58 -15.83
C GLN A 680 -15.58 5.29 -15.90
N ALA A 681 -14.86 5.32 -14.79
CA ALA A 681 -13.55 5.94 -14.70
C ALA A 681 -12.54 4.99 -14.06
N CYS A 682 -11.30 5.04 -14.52
CA CYS A 682 -10.22 4.23 -13.98
C CYS A 682 -8.87 4.93 -14.16
N VAL A 683 -7.83 4.33 -13.62
CA VAL A 683 -6.45 4.77 -13.80
C VAL A 683 -5.72 3.75 -14.68
N LEU A 684 -5.04 4.24 -15.71
CA LEU A 684 -4.18 3.44 -16.59
C LEU A 684 -2.84 4.14 -16.81
N THR A 685 -1.79 3.36 -16.98
CA THR A 685 -0.52 3.82 -17.56
C THR A 685 -0.63 3.81 -19.09
N VAL A 686 -0.66 5.01 -19.68
CA VAL A 686 -0.72 5.19 -21.14
C VAL A 686 0.70 5.44 -21.69
N PRO A 687 1.20 4.66 -22.66
CA PRO A 687 2.56 4.80 -23.17
C PRO A 687 2.75 6.11 -23.95
N PRO A 688 4.00 6.60 -24.08
CA PRO A 688 4.29 7.82 -24.83
C PRO A 688 3.83 7.83 -26.29
N ALA A 689 3.75 6.67 -26.94
CA ALA A 689 3.29 6.55 -28.32
C ALA A 689 1.85 7.08 -28.49
N LEU A 690 0.96 6.79 -27.53
CA LEU A 690 -0.42 7.28 -27.51
C LEU A 690 -0.55 8.72 -26.97
N ARG A 691 0.56 9.31 -26.51
CA ARG A 691 0.63 10.70 -26.03
C ARG A 691 1.15 11.68 -27.10
N GLY A 692 1.52 11.20 -28.29
CA GLY A 692 1.92 12.05 -29.43
C GLY A 692 0.75 12.85 -30.02
N PRO A 693 1.00 13.87 -30.86
CA PRO A 693 -0.07 14.52 -31.62
C PRO A 693 -0.76 13.47 -32.51
N ASN A 694 -2.08 13.29 -32.35
CA ASN A 694 -2.84 12.25 -33.07
C ASN A 694 -2.62 12.34 -34.58
N CYS A 695 -2.21 11.23 -35.21
CA CYS A 695 -2.30 10.99 -36.65
C CYS A 695 -3.72 10.62 -37.12
N LEU A 696 -4.75 10.95 -36.34
CA LEU A 696 -6.13 10.86 -36.79
C LEU A 696 -6.53 12.25 -37.31
N GLU A 697 -6.24 12.47 -38.58
CA GLU A 697 -6.81 13.57 -39.35
C GLU A 697 -8.33 13.58 -39.18
N ASP A 698 -8.82 14.73 -38.75
CA ASP A 698 -10.22 15.06 -38.60
C ASP A 698 -10.85 15.17 -40.01
N PRO A 699 -11.76 14.27 -40.45
CA PRO A 699 -12.36 14.35 -41.78
C PRO A 699 -13.31 15.56 -41.94
N SER A 700 -13.46 16.39 -40.89
CA SER A 700 -14.46 17.45 -40.81
C SER A 700 -13.91 18.87 -40.94
N ARG A 701 -12.61 19.06 -41.23
CA ARG A 701 -12.07 20.38 -41.57
C ARG A 701 -12.50 20.83 -42.98
N SER A 702 -13.74 21.32 -43.09
CA SER A 702 -14.06 22.34 -44.11
C SER A 702 -13.47 23.69 -43.65
N PRO A 703 -12.75 24.42 -44.53
CA PRO A 703 -12.18 25.71 -44.18
C PRO A 703 -13.31 26.73 -44.26
N ASN A 704 -13.71 27.33 -43.13
CA ASN A 704 -14.28 28.68 -43.02
C ASN A 704 -15.06 28.79 -41.71
N THR A 705 -14.43 29.34 -40.67
CA THR A 705 -14.92 30.55 -39.98
C THR A 705 -13.94 30.95 -38.87
N PRO A 706 -13.81 32.26 -38.57
CA PRO A 706 -12.59 32.83 -38.03
C PRO A 706 -12.57 32.86 -36.50
N ASN A 707 -11.35 32.78 -35.97
CA ASN A 707 -11.02 33.10 -34.58
C ASN A 707 -11.65 34.44 -34.19
N ASN A 708 -12.37 34.46 -33.06
CA ASN A 708 -12.58 35.67 -32.29
C ASN A 708 -12.42 35.35 -30.79
N ILE A 709 -11.28 35.85 -30.28
CA ILE A 709 -10.98 36.43 -28.96
C ILE A 709 -11.40 35.64 -27.72
#